data_AF-A0AAU7CAV0-F1
#
_entry.id   AF-A0AAU7CAV0-F1
#
_cell.length_a   1.000
_cell.length_b   1.000
_cell.length_c   1.000
_cell.angle_alpha   90.00
_cell.angle_beta   90.00
_cell.angle_gamma   90.00
#
_symmetry.space_group_name_H-M   'P 1'
#
loop_
_entity.id
_entity.type
_entity.pdbx_description
1 polymer ?
#
loop_
_entity_poly.entity_id
_entity_poly.type
_entity_poly.pdbx_seq_one_letter_code
_entity_poly.pdbx_strand_id
1 'polypeptide(L)'
;MHDRFRDTIEPWTIADVHRDELARSEVLRLVLSEDHPLSCPECGQVCVGADSQLQRWRCLDTDGFETVLEASVPRCSCPEHGVNSIHVPWAEPGGSGMGFVACSGSGAKAEAGQSAEGTRPSDSPAGGWDQSTRRSFLTSTAAAAGTVLAGGLVLPAESAVGEAAAFPAGLDWEALRRRIKGEVLPANSPEFAAAKSDLVWNKIKPDRSPDVIVRVKHEQDVVEAVNFARENGLKVVVRGGGHTWCGLAVRQGGMTIDLSGLNESSIDEVNRTAVIQPVISNRELARRLGEHGLAFPIGHCPTVKASGYLLNGGMSWNMGHWGPACLSVEAVEFVTADGKLTKASATEHEDLYWAARGCGPGMFAVATRFHLKCYPLPKAITTSNYYYSLNDLKEAVDEAVALGRKMPDNVELSIFLIKAPAELAEACKDHNGKLCMISAVAFGMTQEESEAALAPLEQGAMVKKALGKSLNEPSSFEHLAMASGATWPENHRNLCENQCSKANPSDMLMALRDKFVQAPSEKSVIVFCQSTGARNLLEPHPEIALSMDATSYGGSWAIWEKEEDDAANRKWQDEVIAIMRPFTSQHYIGETDIVQDPSRVQGSYSAEKWKRLEELRAKYDPQGVFFGFLGGTVKA
;
A
#
# COMPACT_ATOMS: atom_id res chain seq x y z
N MET A 1 -33.24 10.44 13.43
CA MET A 1 -32.05 10.71 12.58
C MET A 1 -30.81 10.53 13.43
N HIS A 2 -30.56 11.43 14.38
CA HIS A 2 -29.42 11.36 15.29
C HIS A 2 -29.41 10.15 16.25
N ASP A 3 -30.51 9.39 16.36
CA ASP A 3 -30.58 8.16 17.16
C ASP A 3 -29.50 7.12 16.78
N ARG A 4 -29.02 7.13 15.53
CA ARG A 4 -27.87 6.31 15.10
C ARG A 4 -26.58 6.58 15.86
N PHE A 5 -26.39 7.79 16.39
CA PHE A 5 -25.21 8.13 17.17
C PHE A 5 -25.32 7.69 18.63
N ARG A 6 -26.54 7.51 19.17
CA ARG A 6 -26.81 7.35 20.61
C ARG A 6 -25.91 6.30 21.28
N ASP A 7 -25.89 5.11 20.73
CA ASP A 7 -25.17 3.94 21.27
C ASP A 7 -23.66 3.98 20.95
N THR A 8 -23.21 4.95 20.13
CA THR A 8 -21.80 5.15 19.71
C THR A 8 -21.12 6.33 20.43
N ILE A 9 -21.88 7.17 21.13
CA ILE A 9 -21.38 8.34 21.86
C ILE A 9 -21.54 8.22 23.37
N GLU A 10 -22.37 7.31 23.90
CA GLU A 10 -22.51 7.06 25.35
C GLU A 10 -21.13 6.88 26.00
N PRO A 11 -20.77 7.61 27.08
CA PRO A 11 -21.61 8.36 28.05
C PRO A 11 -22.02 9.79 27.67
N TRP A 12 -21.80 10.22 26.43
CA TRP A 12 -22.18 11.56 25.95
C TRP A 12 -23.61 11.59 25.39
N THR A 13 -24.16 12.79 25.26
CA THR A 13 -25.48 13.05 24.66
C THR A 13 -25.44 14.27 23.75
N ILE A 14 -26.29 14.30 22.72
CA ILE A 14 -26.46 15.47 21.85
C ILE A 14 -27.33 16.51 22.56
N ALA A 15 -26.78 17.68 22.84
CA ALA A 15 -27.46 18.78 23.51
C ALA A 15 -28.05 19.82 22.54
N ASP A 16 -27.42 20.01 21.37
CA ASP A 16 -27.80 21.01 20.37
C ASP A 16 -27.40 20.54 18.96
N VAL A 17 -28.13 21.00 17.94
CA VAL A 17 -27.95 20.64 16.52
C VAL A 17 -28.11 21.90 15.68
N HIS A 18 -27.00 22.39 15.12
CA HIS A 18 -26.99 23.54 14.23
C HIS A 18 -26.81 23.09 12.78
N ARG A 19 -27.69 23.51 11.87
CA ARG A 19 -27.77 22.97 10.51
C ARG A 19 -27.96 24.08 9.47
N ASP A 20 -27.12 24.04 8.43
CA ASP A 20 -27.14 24.97 7.30
C ASP A 20 -27.55 24.22 6.02
N GLU A 21 -28.78 24.47 5.57
CA GLU A 21 -29.37 23.89 4.35
C GLU A 21 -28.71 24.42 3.06
N LEU A 22 -28.05 25.59 3.10
CA LEU A 22 -27.42 26.22 1.93
C LEU A 22 -25.98 25.70 1.75
N ALA A 23 -25.22 25.60 2.84
CA ALA A 23 -23.89 24.99 2.86
C ALA A 23 -23.94 23.45 2.87
N ARG A 24 -25.12 22.86 3.11
CA ARG A 24 -25.35 21.43 3.35
C ARG A 24 -24.41 20.87 4.42
N SER A 25 -24.43 21.48 5.61
CA SER A 25 -23.66 21.02 6.77
C SER A 25 -24.47 21.04 8.07
N GLU A 26 -24.10 20.19 9.02
CA GLU A 26 -24.67 20.20 10.38
C GLU A 26 -23.61 19.93 11.45
N VAL A 27 -23.79 20.56 12.61
CA VAL A 27 -22.91 20.47 13.77
C VAL A 27 -23.72 19.93 14.95
N LEU A 28 -23.33 18.73 15.43
CA LEU A 28 -23.95 18.07 16.58
C LEU A 28 -23.11 18.37 17.83
N ARG A 29 -23.69 19.07 18.80
CA ARG A 29 -23.00 19.45 20.04
C ARG A 29 -23.19 18.41 21.11
N LEU A 30 -22.09 17.86 21.61
CA LEU A 30 -22.07 16.78 22.58
C LEU A 30 -21.70 17.28 23.99
N VAL A 31 -22.43 16.79 24.99
CA VAL A 31 -22.16 17.00 26.41
C VAL A 31 -22.00 15.66 27.12
N LEU A 32 -21.03 15.58 28.04
CA LEU A 32 -20.85 14.43 28.92
C LEU A 32 -21.87 14.49 30.05
N SER A 33 -22.36 13.33 30.52
CA SER A 33 -23.18 13.28 31.73
C SER A 33 -22.39 13.78 32.95
N GLU A 34 -22.99 14.68 33.75
CA GLU A 34 -22.31 15.34 34.88
C GLU A 34 -21.83 14.35 35.97
N ASP A 35 -22.48 13.20 36.10
CA ASP A 35 -22.12 12.13 37.04
C ASP A 35 -21.00 11.18 36.52
N HIS A 36 -20.49 11.37 35.29
CA HIS A 36 -19.53 10.44 34.69
C HIS A 36 -18.09 10.60 35.25
N PRO A 37 -17.47 9.54 35.80
CA PRO A 37 -16.15 9.63 36.44
C PRO A 37 -15.01 9.81 35.42
N LEU A 38 -14.39 11.00 35.44
CA LEU A 38 -13.22 11.29 34.61
C LEU A 38 -12.05 10.36 34.97
N SER A 39 -11.54 9.65 33.98
CA SER A 39 -10.48 8.64 34.17
C SER A 39 -9.25 8.95 33.30
N CYS A 40 -8.06 8.66 33.82
CA CYS A 40 -6.81 8.92 33.10
C CYS A 40 -6.68 8.03 31.85
N PRO A 41 -6.38 8.59 30.66
CA PRO A 41 -6.28 7.81 29.43
C PRO A 41 -5.13 6.79 29.41
N GLU A 42 -4.07 7.02 30.20
CA GLU A 42 -2.86 6.18 30.24
C GLU A 42 -2.98 5.03 31.27
N CYS A 43 -3.49 5.30 32.48
CA CYS A 43 -3.52 4.33 33.58
C CYS A 43 -4.92 3.95 34.10
N GLY A 44 -5.99 4.52 33.53
CA GLY A 44 -7.38 4.20 33.90
C GLY A 44 -7.83 4.68 35.29
N GLN A 45 -6.96 5.34 36.07
CA GLN A 45 -7.32 5.82 37.41
C GLN A 45 -8.34 6.97 37.32
N VAL A 46 -9.40 6.90 38.13
CA VAL A 46 -10.36 8.01 38.31
C VAL A 46 -9.64 9.22 38.93
N CYS A 47 -9.76 10.38 38.28
CA CYS A 47 -8.99 11.59 38.54
C CYS A 47 -9.91 12.82 38.66
N VAL A 48 -9.44 13.88 39.31
CA VAL A 48 -10.19 15.15 39.36
C VAL A 48 -10.14 15.88 38.01
N GLY A 49 -11.22 16.58 37.65
CA GLY A 49 -11.23 17.48 36.49
C GLY A 49 -10.32 18.70 36.70
N ALA A 50 -9.67 19.15 35.63
CA ALA A 50 -8.82 20.35 35.61
C ALA A 50 -9.51 21.50 34.86
N ASP A 51 -9.81 21.30 33.58
CA ASP A 51 -10.49 22.21 32.68
C ASP A 51 -11.18 21.41 31.54
N SER A 52 -11.70 22.07 30.51
CA SER A 52 -12.17 21.40 29.29
C SER A 52 -11.72 22.13 28.03
N GLN A 53 -11.58 21.40 26.93
CA GLN A 53 -11.15 21.94 25.64
C GLN A 53 -12.18 21.64 24.56
N LEU A 54 -12.60 22.68 23.84
CA LEU A 54 -13.48 22.53 22.68
C LEU A 54 -12.73 21.81 21.55
N GLN A 55 -13.24 20.65 21.16
CA GLN A 55 -12.73 19.84 20.07
C GLN A 55 -13.84 19.56 19.05
N ARG A 56 -13.44 19.28 17.81
CA ARG A 56 -14.34 18.98 16.70
C ARG A 56 -13.85 17.74 15.94
N TRP A 57 -14.78 16.92 15.46
CA TRP A 57 -14.49 15.77 14.61
C TRP A 57 -15.45 15.73 13.43
N ARG A 58 -14.91 15.51 12.24
CA ARG A 58 -15.67 15.22 11.03
C ARG A 58 -16.11 13.77 11.05
N CYS A 59 -17.38 13.47 10.81
CA CYS A 59 -17.87 12.10 10.62
C CYS A 59 -18.29 11.86 9.15
N LEU A 60 -18.85 10.69 8.86
CA LEU A 60 -19.52 10.42 7.57
C LEU A 60 -20.76 11.31 7.41
N ASP A 61 -21.06 11.73 6.17
CA ASP A 61 -22.20 12.61 5.87
C ASP A 61 -23.54 11.93 6.17
N THR A 62 -24.35 12.52 7.05
CA THR A 62 -25.74 12.09 7.27
C THR A 62 -26.69 12.77 6.29
N ASP A 63 -27.45 11.98 5.54
CA ASP A 63 -28.46 12.42 4.55
C ASP A 63 -27.96 13.51 3.55
N GLY A 64 -26.68 13.43 3.20
CA GLY A 64 -26.00 14.36 2.31
C GLY A 64 -25.71 15.73 2.94
N PHE A 65 -25.39 15.76 4.23
CA PHE A 65 -24.90 16.94 4.96
C PHE A 65 -23.51 16.68 5.56
N GLU A 66 -22.59 17.61 5.36
CA GLU A 66 -21.28 17.65 6.01
C GLU A 66 -21.46 17.73 7.53
N THR A 67 -21.25 16.60 8.21
CA THR A 67 -21.63 16.44 9.62
C THR A 67 -20.40 16.45 10.54
N VAL A 68 -20.43 17.33 11.54
CA VAL A 68 -19.34 17.58 12.50
C VAL A 68 -19.84 17.39 13.93
N LEU A 69 -19.14 16.56 14.71
CA LEU A 69 -19.31 16.54 16.17
C LEU A 69 -18.50 17.70 16.78
N GLU A 70 -19.08 18.42 17.74
CA GLU A 70 -18.40 19.42 18.57
C GLU A 70 -18.61 19.11 20.05
N ALA A 71 -17.54 19.03 20.85
CA ALA A 71 -17.64 18.71 22.28
C ALA A 71 -16.60 19.48 23.10
N SER A 72 -16.94 19.90 24.32
CA SER A 72 -15.95 20.44 25.27
C SER A 72 -15.40 19.30 26.13
N VAL A 73 -14.28 18.71 25.70
CA VAL A 73 -13.69 17.51 26.30
C VAL A 73 -13.06 17.85 27.65
N PRO A 74 -13.50 17.27 28.78
CA PRO A 74 -12.84 17.44 30.06
C PRO A 74 -11.41 16.90 30.03
N ARG A 75 -10.50 17.61 30.71
CA ARG A 75 -9.16 17.10 31.01
C ARG A 75 -9.09 16.72 32.47
N CYS A 76 -8.58 15.53 32.74
CA CYS A 76 -8.38 15.01 34.09
C CYS A 76 -6.94 15.28 34.55
N SER A 77 -6.74 15.54 35.84
CA SER A 77 -5.43 15.73 36.45
C SER A 77 -4.96 14.43 37.10
N CYS A 78 -4.11 13.69 36.40
CA CYS A 78 -3.51 12.45 36.90
C CYS A 78 -2.23 12.76 37.72
N PRO A 79 -2.06 12.19 38.93
CA PRO A 79 -0.83 12.36 39.72
C PRO A 79 0.45 11.87 39.04
N GLU A 80 0.34 10.86 38.16
CA GLU A 80 1.48 10.24 37.46
C GLU A 80 1.68 10.83 36.05
N HIS A 81 0.59 11.02 35.30
CA HIS A 81 0.62 11.38 33.87
C HIS A 81 0.33 12.86 33.59
N GLY A 82 -0.03 13.65 34.61
CA GLY A 82 -0.37 15.06 34.46
C GLY A 82 -1.78 15.32 33.91
N VAL A 83 -2.01 16.52 33.36
CA VAL A 83 -3.32 16.96 32.85
C VAL A 83 -3.54 16.47 31.42
N ASN A 84 -4.44 15.50 31.24
CA ASN A 84 -4.72 14.86 29.95
C ASN A 84 -6.22 14.87 29.65
N SER A 85 -6.59 15.08 28.38
CA SER A 85 -7.98 14.91 27.92
C SER A 85 -8.44 13.47 28.16
N ILE A 86 -9.69 13.30 28.59
CA ILE A 86 -10.28 11.95 28.64
C ILE A 86 -10.44 11.39 27.22
N HIS A 87 -10.45 10.06 27.10
CA HIS A 87 -10.86 9.40 25.85
C HIS A 87 -12.33 9.76 25.52
N VAL A 88 -12.64 9.84 24.23
CA VAL A 88 -14.02 9.97 23.73
C VAL A 88 -14.34 8.79 22.82
N PRO A 89 -15.48 8.08 23.00
CA PRO A 89 -15.72 6.77 22.37
C PRO A 89 -15.57 6.75 20.84
N TRP A 90 -15.94 7.85 20.19
CA TRP A 90 -15.90 8.00 18.73
C TRP A 90 -14.49 8.25 18.17
N ALA A 91 -13.47 8.52 19.00
CA ALA A 91 -12.10 8.79 18.58
C ALA A 91 -11.09 7.71 18.99
N GLU A 92 -11.52 6.62 19.64
CA GLU A 92 -10.62 5.52 20.03
C GLU A 92 -10.17 4.66 18.82
N PRO A 93 -8.92 4.17 18.80
CA PRO A 93 -8.45 3.23 17.76
C PRO A 93 -9.18 1.88 17.83
N GLY A 94 -10.26 1.74 17.05
CA GLY A 94 -11.15 0.58 17.08
C GLY A 94 -12.55 0.88 17.62
N GLY A 95 -12.89 2.16 17.87
CA GLY A 95 -14.24 2.62 18.17
C GLY A 95 -15.28 2.25 17.10
N SER A 96 -16.56 2.43 17.42
CA SER A 96 -17.69 1.76 16.77
C SER A 96 -18.00 2.21 15.32
N GLY A 97 -17.21 1.73 14.36
CA GLY A 97 -17.55 1.53 12.94
C GLY A 97 -17.72 2.78 12.06
N MET A 98 -17.97 3.95 12.64
CA MET A 98 -18.05 5.23 11.93
C MET A 98 -16.69 5.94 12.06
N GLY A 99 -16.07 6.28 10.93
CA GLY A 99 -14.76 6.94 10.93
C GLY A 99 -14.88 8.42 11.28
N PHE A 100 -14.47 8.80 12.50
CA PHE A 100 -14.38 10.19 12.93
C PHE A 100 -12.93 10.69 12.83
N VAL A 101 -12.73 11.89 12.27
CA VAL A 101 -11.40 12.52 12.11
C VAL A 101 -11.39 13.85 12.85
N ALA A 102 -10.45 14.03 13.78
CA ALA A 102 -10.31 15.28 14.52
C ALA A 102 -9.96 16.45 13.59
N CYS A 103 -10.75 17.53 13.64
CA CYS A 103 -10.55 18.72 12.83
C CYS A 103 -9.38 19.55 13.40
N SER A 104 -8.27 19.64 12.67
CA SER A 104 -7.10 20.42 13.07
C SER A 104 -7.40 21.93 13.03
N GLY A 105 -7.80 22.51 14.16
CA GLY A 105 -8.18 23.91 14.27
C GLY A 105 -7.00 24.87 14.07
N SER A 106 -7.05 25.69 13.02
CA SER A 106 -6.20 26.86 12.88
C SER A 106 -6.59 27.92 13.92
N GLY A 107 -5.67 28.22 14.84
CA GLY A 107 -5.99 29.00 16.04
C GLY A 107 -6.38 30.46 15.77
N ALA A 108 -7.62 30.81 16.11
CA ALA A 108 -8.00 32.21 16.34
C ALA A 108 -7.38 32.69 17.68
N LYS A 109 -6.67 33.81 17.66
CA LYS A 109 -6.09 34.40 18.88
C LYS A 109 -7.17 35.06 19.74
N ALA A 110 -7.13 34.78 21.05
CA ALA A 110 -7.67 35.65 22.09
C ALA A 110 -6.55 35.91 23.12
N GLU A 111 -6.51 37.13 23.68
CA GLU A 111 -5.44 37.56 24.59
C GLU A 111 -5.94 37.75 26.04
N ALA A 112 -4.97 37.84 26.95
CA ALA A 112 -5.05 38.33 28.34
C ALA A 112 -5.70 37.41 29.41
N GLY A 113 -4.93 37.21 30.48
CA GLY A 113 -5.29 36.53 31.72
C GLY A 113 -4.02 36.25 32.52
N GLN A 114 -3.88 36.83 33.72
CA GLN A 114 -2.64 36.78 34.52
C GLN A 114 -2.81 35.95 35.80
N SER A 115 -1.67 35.68 36.45
CA SER A 115 -1.50 35.21 37.85
C SER A 115 -1.81 33.74 38.16
N ALA A 116 -1.27 33.13 39.23
CA ALA A 116 0.04 33.31 39.91
C ALA A 116 0.20 32.19 40.97
N GLU A 117 1.44 31.70 41.17
CA GLU A 117 1.90 30.93 42.35
C GLU A 117 1.18 29.58 42.62
N GLY A 118 1.76 28.60 43.35
CA GLY A 118 3.13 28.48 43.86
C GLY A 118 3.41 27.10 44.49
N THR A 119 4.70 26.79 44.65
CA THR A 119 5.32 25.92 45.69
C THR A 119 4.79 24.48 45.99
N ARG A 120 5.69 23.52 45.73
CA ARG A 120 6.01 22.26 46.48
C ARG A 120 6.09 22.48 48.03
N PRO A 121 6.19 21.46 48.95
CA PRO A 121 6.90 20.17 48.78
C PRO A 121 6.44 18.93 49.64
N SER A 122 7.28 17.88 49.66
CA SER A 122 7.54 16.92 50.78
C SER A 122 6.41 15.92 51.20
N ASP A 123 6.68 14.70 51.70
CA ASP A 123 7.92 13.91 51.71
C ASP A 123 7.66 12.38 51.87
N SER A 124 8.75 11.61 51.78
CA SER A 124 8.87 10.15 52.00
C SER A 124 8.68 9.73 53.49
N PRO A 125 8.83 8.45 53.96
CA PRO A 125 9.13 7.18 53.25
C PRO A 125 8.39 5.89 53.76
N ALA A 126 8.81 4.74 53.21
CA ALA A 126 8.97 3.42 53.88
C ALA A 126 7.76 2.47 54.07
N GLY A 127 8.01 1.17 53.81
CA GLY A 127 7.03 0.08 54.02
C GLY A 127 7.34 -1.27 53.35
N GLY A 128 8.61 -1.68 53.26
CA GLY A 128 8.98 -2.93 52.56
C GLY A 128 8.79 -4.20 53.40
N TRP A 129 8.38 -5.29 52.75
CA TRP A 129 8.42 -6.68 53.27
C TRP A 129 8.99 -7.61 52.19
N ASP A 130 9.64 -8.70 52.62
CA ASP A 130 10.51 -9.57 51.81
C ASP A 130 10.16 -11.08 52.01
N GLN A 131 10.66 -11.91 51.09
CA GLN A 131 10.97 -13.35 51.20
C GLN A 131 10.07 -14.45 50.63
N SER A 132 10.79 -15.45 50.09
CA SER A 132 10.39 -16.78 49.60
C SER A 132 9.45 -16.79 48.39
N THR A 133 9.82 -17.21 47.18
CA THR A 133 10.78 -18.24 46.69
C THR A 133 10.48 -19.68 47.11
N ARG A 134 10.21 -20.54 46.11
CA ARG A 134 10.57 -21.98 46.11
C ARG A 134 10.56 -22.56 44.69
N ARG A 135 11.57 -23.37 44.37
CA ARG A 135 11.63 -24.31 43.24
C ARG A 135 10.79 -25.58 43.62
N SER A 136 10.49 -26.56 42.77
CA SER A 136 11.44 -27.43 42.05
C SER A 136 10.74 -28.57 41.25
N PHE A 137 11.54 -29.41 40.58
CA PHE A 137 11.27 -30.66 39.82
C PHE A 137 10.63 -30.52 38.42
N LEU A 138 11.16 -31.02 37.28
CA LEU A 138 12.21 -32.00 36.85
C LEU A 138 11.76 -33.45 36.50
N THR A 139 11.92 -33.80 35.20
CA THR A 139 12.45 -35.07 34.57
C THR A 139 11.97 -36.47 35.03
N SER A 140 11.97 -37.55 34.25
CA SER A 140 12.51 -37.88 32.90
C SER A 140 11.40 -38.52 32.02
N THR A 141 11.53 -39.36 30.97
CA THR A 141 12.58 -40.14 30.23
C THR A 141 11.96 -40.51 28.85
N ALA A 142 12.57 -41.12 27.80
CA ALA A 142 13.89 -41.69 27.48
C ALA A 142 14.14 -41.58 25.94
N ALA A 143 14.74 -42.58 25.27
CA ALA A 143 14.92 -42.67 23.81
C ALA A 143 14.79 -44.11 23.28
N ALA A 144 14.67 -44.27 21.95
CA ALA A 144 14.87 -45.53 21.21
C ALA A 144 15.56 -45.24 19.86
N ALA A 145 16.41 -46.17 19.40
CA ALA A 145 17.21 -46.00 18.17
C ALA A 145 17.13 -47.24 17.28
N GLY A 146 17.38 -47.07 15.98
CA GLY A 146 17.45 -48.15 15.00
C GLY A 146 18.21 -47.73 13.74
N THR A 147 19.10 -48.57 13.23
CA THR A 147 19.97 -48.24 12.09
C THR A 147 20.35 -49.50 11.31
N VAL A 148 20.01 -49.55 10.01
CA VAL A 148 20.56 -50.55 9.07
C VAL A 148 20.84 -49.92 7.69
N LEU A 149 22.09 -49.48 7.53
CA LEU A 149 22.98 -49.60 6.37
C LEU A 149 22.47 -49.76 4.91
N ALA A 150 23.07 -48.91 4.07
CA ALA A 150 23.78 -49.21 2.80
C ALA A 150 23.07 -49.02 1.43
N GLY A 151 23.84 -48.43 0.50
CA GLY A 151 23.49 -48.21 -0.91
C GLY A 151 23.20 -46.73 -1.25
N GLY A 152 24.08 -45.97 -1.92
CA GLY A 152 25.44 -46.27 -2.36
C GLY A 152 25.78 -45.75 -3.77
N LEU A 153 25.72 -44.44 -3.99
CA LEU A 153 26.26 -43.81 -5.22
C LEU A 153 27.04 -42.55 -4.84
N VAL A 154 28.26 -42.39 -5.38
CA VAL A 154 29.12 -41.23 -5.15
C VAL A 154 29.27 -40.46 -6.46
N LEU A 155 28.95 -39.17 -6.42
CA LEU A 155 29.39 -38.19 -7.42
C LEU A 155 30.20 -37.12 -6.70
N PRO A 156 31.31 -36.61 -7.28
CA PRO A 156 32.17 -35.66 -6.60
C PRO A 156 31.52 -34.28 -6.52
N ALA A 157 31.24 -33.82 -5.31
CA ALA A 157 30.98 -32.41 -5.05
C ALA A 157 32.32 -31.70 -4.82
N GLU A 158 32.73 -30.85 -5.76
CA GLU A 158 33.88 -29.96 -5.53
C GLU A 158 33.48 -28.92 -4.46
N SER A 159 34.09 -29.03 -3.29
CA SER A 159 33.73 -28.23 -2.11
C SER A 159 34.29 -26.81 -2.22
N ALA A 160 33.63 -25.96 -3.01
CA ALA A 160 33.75 -24.52 -2.91
C ALA A 160 33.09 -24.05 -1.60
N VAL A 161 33.79 -24.25 -0.46
CA VAL A 161 33.40 -23.71 0.84
C VAL A 161 33.60 -22.20 0.79
N GLY A 162 32.56 -21.48 0.36
CA GLY A 162 32.53 -20.03 0.51
C GLY A 162 32.62 -19.67 1.99
N GLU A 163 33.50 -18.74 2.34
CA GLU A 163 33.55 -18.20 3.70
C GLU A 163 32.18 -17.58 4.02
N ALA A 164 31.51 -18.13 5.05
CA ALA A 164 30.33 -17.51 5.61
C ALA A 164 30.76 -16.15 6.20
N ALA A 165 30.43 -15.08 5.48
CA ALA A 165 30.88 -13.73 5.83
C ALA A 165 30.45 -13.38 7.26
N ALA A 166 31.44 -13.31 8.15
CA ALA A 166 31.19 -12.93 9.54
C ALA A 166 30.62 -11.52 9.59
N PHE A 167 29.67 -11.28 10.50
CA PHE A 167 29.14 -9.94 10.75
C PHE A 167 30.30 -8.95 10.98
N PRO A 168 30.29 -7.76 10.35
CA PRO A 168 31.34 -6.76 10.51
C PRO A 168 31.24 -6.09 11.89
N ALA A 169 31.69 -6.81 12.91
CA ALA A 169 31.78 -6.35 14.29
C ALA A 169 32.86 -5.25 14.41
N GLY A 170 32.45 -4.00 14.24
CA GLY A 170 33.35 -2.83 14.30
C GLY A 170 32.92 -1.61 13.48
N LEU A 171 31.79 -1.62 12.78
CA LEU A 171 31.31 -0.46 12.01
C LEU A 171 30.95 0.74 12.92
N ASP A 172 31.53 1.91 12.65
CA ASP A 172 31.27 3.15 13.38
C ASP A 172 29.94 3.79 12.92
N TRP A 173 28.84 3.32 13.52
CA TRP A 173 27.52 3.92 13.31
C TRP A 173 27.42 5.36 13.84
N GLU A 174 28.28 5.78 14.78
CA GLU A 174 28.35 7.17 15.24
C GLU A 174 28.99 8.10 14.20
N ALA A 175 29.88 7.61 13.33
CA ALA A 175 30.33 8.36 12.16
C ALA A 175 29.17 8.65 11.20
N LEU A 176 28.26 7.70 10.97
CA LEU A 176 27.08 7.93 10.14
C LEU A 176 26.07 8.87 10.83
N ARG A 177 25.79 8.68 12.13
CA ARG A 177 24.92 9.57 12.93
C ARG A 177 25.39 11.03 12.93
N ARG A 178 26.71 11.27 12.86
CA ARG A 178 27.29 12.63 12.74
C ARG A 178 27.16 13.25 11.34
N ARG A 179 26.96 12.43 10.29
CA ARG A 179 26.82 12.89 8.89
C ARG A 179 25.38 13.27 8.53
N ILE A 180 24.40 12.48 9.00
CA ILE A 180 22.98 12.65 8.63
C ILE A 180 22.18 13.54 9.60
N LYS A 181 20.92 13.86 9.24
CA LYS A 181 19.89 14.47 10.11
C LYS A 181 18.72 13.53 10.43
N GLY A 182 18.62 12.41 9.71
CA GLY A 182 17.74 11.29 9.99
C GLY A 182 18.27 10.34 11.09
N GLU A 183 17.68 9.15 11.17
CA GLU A 183 17.99 8.14 12.20
C GLU A 183 18.88 7.03 11.64
N VAL A 184 19.86 6.57 12.44
CA VAL A 184 20.60 5.33 12.19
C VAL A 184 20.20 4.32 13.25
N LEU A 185 19.63 3.19 12.83
CA LEU A 185 19.12 2.12 13.66
C LEU A 185 19.86 0.80 13.30
N PRO A 186 20.99 0.49 13.96
CA PRO A 186 21.68 -0.78 13.77
C PRO A 186 20.88 -1.95 14.39
N ALA A 187 21.20 -3.19 14.01
CA ALA A 187 20.48 -4.39 14.45
C ALA A 187 20.44 -4.64 15.98
N ASN A 188 21.23 -3.92 16.78
CA ASN A 188 21.23 -3.97 18.25
C ASN A 188 20.51 -2.77 18.93
N SER A 189 19.92 -1.85 18.17
CA SER A 189 19.11 -0.75 18.70
C SER A 189 17.75 -1.27 19.20
N PRO A 190 17.21 -0.85 20.36
CA PRO A 190 15.92 -1.32 20.87
C PRO A 190 14.76 -1.14 19.87
N GLU A 191 14.81 -0.07 19.09
CA GLU A 191 13.79 0.35 18.12
C GLU A 191 13.83 -0.49 16.84
N PHE A 192 14.93 -1.21 16.59
CA PHE A 192 15.20 -1.89 15.32
C PHE A 192 14.16 -2.97 14.98
N ALA A 193 13.66 -3.70 15.98
CA ALA A 193 12.67 -4.76 15.76
C ALA A 193 11.35 -4.21 15.19
N ALA A 194 10.86 -3.09 15.75
CA ALA A 194 9.69 -2.38 15.23
C ALA A 194 9.99 -1.78 13.84
N ALA A 195 11.09 -1.01 13.73
CA ALA A 195 11.48 -0.39 12.46
C ALA A 195 11.61 -1.41 11.31
N LYS A 196 12.17 -2.60 11.57
CA LYS A 196 12.27 -3.68 10.58
C LYS A 196 10.91 -4.28 10.20
N SER A 197 9.99 -4.42 11.16
CA SER A 197 8.61 -4.86 10.88
C SER A 197 7.89 -3.87 9.96
N ASP A 198 8.07 -2.56 10.22
CA ASP A 198 7.46 -1.47 9.46
C ASP A 198 7.96 -1.40 8.01
N LEU A 199 9.15 -1.91 7.71
CA LEU A 199 9.72 -1.88 6.36
C LEU A 199 8.83 -2.55 5.30
N VAL A 200 7.93 -3.44 5.72
CA VAL A 200 7.04 -4.24 4.86
C VAL A 200 5.59 -3.97 5.26
N TRP A 201 4.77 -3.51 4.33
CA TRP A 201 3.32 -3.32 4.54
C TRP A 201 2.59 -4.65 4.84
N ASN A 202 2.95 -5.71 4.10
CA ASN A 202 2.40 -7.06 4.29
C ASN A 202 2.65 -7.57 5.73
N LYS A 203 1.67 -8.28 6.31
CA LYS A 203 1.85 -8.97 7.60
C LYS A 203 2.68 -10.24 7.50
N ILE A 204 2.82 -10.84 6.32
CA ILE A 204 3.83 -11.88 6.07
C ILE A 204 5.22 -11.20 6.12
N LYS A 205 5.94 -11.33 7.23
CA LYS A 205 7.28 -10.78 7.40
C LYS A 205 8.33 -11.79 6.92
N PRO A 206 9.31 -11.39 6.08
CA PRO A 206 10.36 -12.31 5.65
C PRO A 206 11.35 -12.57 6.78
N ASP A 207 11.73 -13.84 6.99
CA ASP A 207 12.77 -14.21 7.95
C ASP A 207 14.18 -13.89 7.41
N ARG A 208 14.53 -12.59 7.46
CA ARG A 208 15.86 -12.03 7.18
C ARG A 208 16.03 -10.70 7.93
N SER A 209 17.24 -10.15 7.93
CA SER A 209 17.53 -8.87 8.61
C SER A 209 18.68 -8.11 7.98
N PRO A 210 18.55 -6.79 7.74
CA PRO A 210 19.70 -5.94 7.45
C PRO A 210 20.56 -5.78 8.71
N ASP A 211 21.77 -5.25 8.54
CA ASP A 211 22.66 -4.87 9.64
C ASP A 211 22.27 -3.50 10.23
N VAL A 212 21.69 -2.63 9.40
CA VAL A 212 21.26 -1.27 9.76
C VAL A 212 20.08 -0.78 8.92
N ILE A 213 19.19 -0.01 9.54
CA ILE A 213 18.17 0.81 8.87
C ILE A 213 18.57 2.28 9.04
N VAL A 214 18.51 3.05 7.95
CA VAL A 214 18.80 4.49 7.92
C VAL A 214 17.55 5.23 7.42
N ARG A 215 16.80 5.84 8.34
CA ARG A 215 15.61 6.65 7.99
C ARG A 215 16.08 8.06 7.65
N VAL A 216 15.94 8.48 6.39
CA VAL A 216 16.43 9.77 5.93
C VAL A 216 15.43 10.90 6.18
N LYS A 217 15.94 12.11 6.47
CA LYS A 217 15.15 13.33 6.66
C LYS A 217 15.15 14.26 5.43
N HIS A 218 16.24 14.25 4.66
CA HIS A 218 16.40 15.00 3.42
C HIS A 218 17.43 14.32 2.51
N GLU A 219 17.51 14.71 1.24
CA GLU A 219 18.30 14.06 0.18
C GLU A 219 19.80 13.91 0.52
N GLN A 220 20.38 14.86 1.26
CA GLN A 220 21.78 14.74 1.69
C GLN A 220 22.01 13.54 2.63
N ASP A 221 21.01 13.09 3.38
CA ASP A 221 21.15 11.89 4.22
C ASP A 221 21.27 10.63 3.35
N VAL A 222 20.61 10.61 2.18
CA VAL A 222 20.74 9.52 1.20
C VAL A 222 22.15 9.54 0.59
N VAL A 223 22.68 10.73 0.28
CA VAL A 223 24.07 10.92 -0.18
C VAL A 223 25.07 10.38 0.84
N GLU A 224 24.96 10.77 2.11
CA GLU A 224 25.87 10.31 3.16
C GLU A 224 25.71 8.82 3.48
N ALA A 225 24.49 8.28 3.43
CA ALA A 225 24.23 6.85 3.63
C ALA A 225 24.82 5.98 2.50
N VAL A 226 24.65 6.36 1.24
CA VAL A 226 25.25 5.65 0.09
C VAL A 226 26.77 5.77 0.10
N ASN A 227 27.32 6.95 0.43
CA ASN A 227 28.76 7.14 0.57
C ASN A 227 29.33 6.25 1.70
N PHE A 228 28.74 6.28 2.90
CA PHE A 228 29.14 5.43 4.03
C PHE A 228 29.03 3.93 3.69
N ALA A 229 27.95 3.52 3.01
CA ALA A 229 27.77 2.13 2.62
C ALA A 229 28.89 1.66 1.68
N ARG A 230 29.21 2.44 0.63
CA ARG A 230 30.33 2.17 -0.28
C ARG A 230 31.67 2.16 0.45
N GLU A 231 31.93 3.14 1.31
CA GLU A 231 33.16 3.27 2.12
C GLU A 231 33.40 2.05 3.02
N ASN A 232 32.33 1.39 3.48
CA ASN A 232 32.38 0.24 4.39
C ASN A 232 31.99 -1.11 3.74
N GLY A 233 31.84 -1.16 2.41
CA GLY A 233 31.49 -2.37 1.66
C GLY A 233 30.06 -2.90 1.85
N LEU A 234 29.18 -2.14 2.50
CA LEU A 234 27.78 -2.51 2.71
C LEU A 234 26.98 -2.47 1.41
N LYS A 235 26.10 -3.46 1.22
CA LYS A 235 25.09 -3.46 0.16
C LYS A 235 23.86 -2.65 0.60
N VAL A 236 23.29 -1.88 -0.32
CA VAL A 236 22.16 -0.96 -0.07
C VAL A 236 20.88 -1.48 -0.70
N VAL A 237 19.79 -1.47 0.06
CA VAL A 237 18.40 -1.58 -0.43
C VAL A 237 17.62 -0.33 -0.04
N VAL A 238 16.59 0.00 -0.83
CA VAL A 238 15.76 1.20 -0.62
C VAL A 238 14.33 0.80 -0.24
N ARG A 239 13.79 1.44 0.80
CA ARG A 239 12.35 1.47 1.08
C ARG A 239 11.76 2.79 0.59
N GLY A 240 10.87 2.69 -0.40
CA GLY A 240 9.85 3.71 -0.68
C GLY A 240 8.65 3.54 0.26
N GLY A 241 7.57 2.94 -0.23
CA GLY A 241 6.35 2.71 0.58
C GLY A 241 6.28 1.41 1.38
N GLY A 242 7.21 0.46 1.21
CA GLY A 242 7.10 -0.88 1.83
C GLY A 242 6.01 -1.80 1.27
N HIS A 243 5.19 -1.31 0.32
CA HIS A 243 4.24 -2.10 -0.48
C HIS A 243 4.98 -3.03 -1.46
N THR A 244 5.48 -4.15 -0.94
CA THR A 244 6.03 -5.26 -1.72
C THR A 244 5.56 -6.57 -1.10
N TRP A 245 4.93 -7.44 -1.89
CA TRP A 245 4.29 -8.66 -1.40
C TRP A 245 5.29 -9.60 -0.69
N CYS A 246 6.49 -9.75 -1.27
CA CYS A 246 7.58 -10.58 -0.74
C CYS A 246 8.63 -9.82 0.10
N GLY A 247 8.31 -8.60 0.57
CA GLY A 247 9.10 -7.86 1.55
C GLY A 247 10.50 -7.43 1.09
N LEU A 248 10.64 -6.97 -0.16
CA LEU A 248 11.93 -6.69 -0.82
C LEU A 248 12.74 -5.56 -0.17
N ALA A 249 12.13 -4.72 0.66
CA ALA A 249 12.81 -3.68 1.45
C ALA A 249 13.67 -4.26 2.60
N VAL A 250 13.41 -5.50 3.03
CA VAL A 250 14.25 -6.23 3.99
C VAL A 250 15.16 -7.16 3.19
N ARG A 251 16.48 -7.02 3.32
CA ARG A 251 17.48 -7.97 2.80
C ARG A 251 18.23 -8.63 3.95
N GLN A 252 18.98 -9.69 3.68
CA GLN A 252 19.91 -10.29 4.62
C GLN A 252 21.26 -9.54 4.57
N GLY A 253 21.64 -8.93 5.69
CA GLY A 253 22.79 -8.03 5.80
C GLY A 253 22.59 -6.70 5.05
N GLY A 254 23.60 -5.83 5.14
CA GLY A 254 23.63 -4.53 4.47
C GLY A 254 22.78 -3.45 5.13
N MET A 255 22.58 -2.36 4.39
CA MET A 255 21.87 -1.16 4.79
C MET A 255 20.52 -1.06 4.08
N THR A 256 19.45 -0.86 4.84
CA THR A 256 18.17 -0.38 4.30
C THR A 256 18.10 1.14 4.44
N ILE A 257 18.07 1.87 3.33
CA ILE A 257 17.75 3.31 3.32
C ILE A 257 16.22 3.44 3.26
N ASP A 258 15.63 4.01 4.30
CA ASP A 258 14.20 4.22 4.43
C ASP A 258 13.86 5.68 4.11
N LEU A 259 13.15 5.90 2.99
CA LEU A 259 12.84 7.22 2.46
C LEU A 259 11.67 7.91 3.16
N SER A 260 11.15 7.37 4.27
CA SER A 260 9.91 7.81 4.93
C SER A 260 9.82 9.31 5.25
N GLY A 261 10.95 10.02 5.44
CA GLY A 261 10.97 11.47 5.66
C GLY A 261 10.78 12.32 4.40
N LEU A 262 10.85 11.73 3.20
CA LEU A 262 10.80 12.44 1.92
C LEU A 262 9.36 12.42 1.34
N ASN A 263 8.57 13.45 1.65
CA ASN A 263 7.14 13.57 1.34
C ASN A 263 6.70 14.97 0.80
N GLU A 264 7.66 15.84 0.46
CA GLU A 264 7.40 17.15 -0.15
C GLU A 264 6.79 17.06 -1.56
N SER A 265 6.10 18.13 -1.97
CA SER A 265 5.66 18.35 -3.35
C SER A 265 5.62 19.84 -3.70
N SER A 266 5.94 20.16 -4.95
CA SER A 266 5.66 21.46 -5.59
C SER A 266 4.83 21.21 -6.85
N ILE A 267 3.83 22.06 -7.12
CA ILE A 267 2.87 21.90 -8.22
C ILE A 267 2.80 23.22 -8.99
N ASP A 268 2.80 23.13 -10.32
CA ASP A 268 2.69 24.24 -11.26
C ASP A 268 1.42 24.04 -12.11
N GLU A 269 0.38 24.83 -11.82
CA GLU A 269 -0.91 24.80 -12.52
C GLU A 269 -0.80 25.23 -13.99
N VAL A 270 0.11 26.17 -14.28
CA VAL A 270 0.22 26.85 -15.57
C VAL A 270 0.88 25.94 -16.58
N ASN A 271 2.00 25.32 -16.19
CA ASN A 271 2.72 24.34 -16.98
C ASN A 271 2.17 22.92 -16.83
N ARG A 272 1.28 22.69 -15.85
CA ARG A 272 0.69 21.38 -15.48
C ARG A 272 1.76 20.34 -15.15
N THR A 273 2.68 20.71 -14.26
CA THR A 273 3.72 19.81 -13.78
C THR A 273 3.74 19.73 -12.26
N ALA A 274 4.32 18.66 -11.71
CA ALA A 274 4.55 18.52 -10.28
C ALA A 274 5.93 17.90 -10.01
N VAL A 275 6.65 18.41 -9.02
CA VAL A 275 7.87 17.80 -8.51
C VAL A 275 7.55 17.19 -7.16
N ILE A 276 7.64 15.86 -7.04
CA ILE A 276 7.28 15.12 -5.83
C ILE A 276 8.44 14.32 -5.24
N GLN A 277 8.46 14.18 -3.93
CA GLN A 277 9.33 13.25 -3.21
C GLN A 277 8.73 11.82 -3.13
N PRO A 278 9.54 10.80 -2.75
CA PRO A 278 9.28 9.37 -2.96
C PRO A 278 8.07 8.77 -2.23
N VAL A 279 7.57 9.39 -1.15
CA VAL A 279 6.65 8.75 -0.18
C VAL A 279 5.25 9.39 -0.14
N ILE A 280 4.87 10.15 -1.18
CA ILE A 280 3.46 10.52 -1.40
C ILE A 280 2.66 9.28 -1.84
N SER A 281 1.47 9.07 -1.27
CA SER A 281 0.55 7.96 -1.61
C SER A 281 -0.35 8.32 -2.80
N ASN A 282 -0.84 7.34 -3.56
CA ASN A 282 -1.79 7.53 -4.67
C ASN A 282 -2.96 8.46 -4.30
N ARG A 283 -3.67 8.18 -3.19
CA ARG A 283 -4.81 9.01 -2.71
C ARG A 283 -4.39 10.43 -2.34
N GLU A 284 -3.22 10.60 -1.73
CA GLU A 284 -2.68 11.91 -1.34
C GLU A 284 -2.19 12.72 -2.56
N LEU A 285 -1.62 12.06 -3.57
CA LEU A 285 -1.20 12.70 -4.82
C LEU A 285 -2.44 13.17 -5.62
N ALA A 286 -3.48 12.35 -5.68
CA ALA A 286 -4.76 12.74 -6.29
C ALA A 286 -5.42 13.90 -5.54
N ARG A 287 -5.40 13.93 -4.20
CA ARG A 287 -5.89 15.06 -3.40
C ARG A 287 -5.10 16.35 -3.72
N ARG A 288 -3.77 16.32 -3.57
CA ARG A 288 -2.91 17.51 -3.81
C ARG A 288 -3.06 18.05 -5.24
N LEU A 289 -3.12 17.19 -6.26
CA LEU A 289 -3.31 17.64 -7.64
C LEU A 289 -4.74 18.14 -7.90
N GLY A 290 -5.75 17.51 -7.29
CA GLY A 290 -7.15 17.90 -7.43
C GLY A 290 -7.44 19.31 -6.89
N GLU A 291 -6.76 19.71 -5.81
CA GLU A 291 -6.79 21.07 -5.26
C GLU A 291 -6.32 22.14 -6.27
N HIS A 292 -5.49 21.75 -7.24
CA HIS A 292 -4.98 22.56 -8.34
C HIS A 292 -5.71 22.31 -9.69
N GLY A 293 -6.83 21.57 -9.68
CA GLY A 293 -7.56 21.21 -10.91
C GLY A 293 -6.79 20.26 -11.85
N LEU A 294 -5.80 19.54 -11.33
CA LEU A 294 -4.95 18.60 -12.04
C LEU A 294 -5.22 17.14 -11.65
N ALA A 295 -4.80 16.22 -12.50
CA ALA A 295 -4.75 14.79 -12.26
C ALA A 295 -3.43 14.18 -12.76
N PHE A 296 -3.13 12.99 -12.26
CA PHE A 296 -2.00 12.17 -12.67
C PHE A 296 -2.46 10.70 -12.72
N PRO A 297 -1.90 9.84 -13.59
CA PRO A 297 -2.13 8.39 -13.58
C PRO A 297 -1.66 7.73 -12.26
N ILE A 298 -2.48 7.82 -11.21
CA ILE A 298 -2.29 7.13 -9.92
C ILE A 298 -2.76 5.67 -10.00
N GLY A 299 -2.15 4.83 -9.19
CA GLY A 299 -2.50 3.41 -9.11
C GLY A 299 -3.74 3.15 -8.24
N HIS A 300 -4.33 1.98 -8.41
CA HIS A 300 -5.61 1.58 -7.79
C HIS A 300 -5.55 1.58 -6.26
N CYS A 301 -4.53 0.95 -5.65
CA CYS A 301 -4.39 0.89 -4.20
C CYS A 301 -4.05 2.28 -3.62
N PRO A 302 -4.85 2.83 -2.68
CA PRO A 302 -4.75 4.24 -2.26
C PRO A 302 -3.48 4.58 -1.45
N THR A 303 -2.93 3.60 -0.74
CA THR A 303 -1.80 3.69 0.20
C THR A 303 -0.43 3.51 -0.46
N VAL A 304 -0.40 2.91 -1.67
CA VAL A 304 0.83 2.68 -2.44
C VAL A 304 1.53 4.02 -2.71
N LYS A 305 2.86 4.02 -2.58
CA LYS A 305 3.70 5.22 -2.63
C LYS A 305 4.39 5.38 -3.98
N ALA A 306 4.48 6.64 -4.44
CA ALA A 306 4.88 7.01 -5.78
C ALA A 306 6.21 6.40 -6.25
N SER A 307 7.24 6.34 -5.41
CA SER A 307 8.57 5.86 -5.82
C SER A 307 8.61 4.43 -6.37
N GLY A 308 8.20 3.44 -5.58
CA GLY A 308 8.14 2.05 -6.04
C GLY A 308 7.17 1.88 -7.21
N TYR A 309 6.02 2.55 -7.13
CA TYR A 309 5.00 2.56 -8.18
C TYR A 309 5.55 3.02 -9.54
N LEU A 310 6.17 4.20 -9.61
CA LEU A 310 6.72 4.77 -10.85
C LEU A 310 7.94 3.97 -11.35
N LEU A 311 8.83 3.53 -10.46
CA LEU A 311 9.99 2.71 -10.84
C LEU A 311 9.58 1.36 -11.43
N ASN A 312 8.48 0.76 -10.95
CA ASN A 312 7.89 -0.46 -11.50
C ASN A 312 7.17 -0.26 -12.85
N GLY A 313 6.86 0.98 -13.23
CA GLY A 313 6.11 1.33 -14.44
C GLY A 313 4.77 2.02 -14.16
N GLY A 314 4.09 1.59 -13.10
CA GLY A 314 2.90 2.23 -12.55
C GLY A 314 1.62 1.96 -13.35
N MET A 315 0.96 0.83 -13.05
CA MET A 315 -0.37 0.50 -13.57
C MET A 315 -1.40 1.43 -12.95
N SER A 316 -2.05 2.23 -13.79
CA SER A 316 -2.84 3.39 -13.37
C SER A 316 -4.33 3.21 -13.62
N TRP A 317 -5.13 3.99 -12.90
CA TRP A 317 -6.46 4.36 -13.38
C TRP A 317 -6.35 5.08 -14.73
N ASN A 318 -7.33 4.86 -15.61
CA ASN A 318 -7.43 5.54 -16.92
C ASN A 318 -6.22 5.28 -17.86
N MET A 319 -5.58 4.11 -17.73
CA MET A 319 -4.33 3.79 -18.43
C MET A 319 -4.45 3.76 -19.96
N GLY A 320 -5.61 3.42 -20.52
CA GLY A 320 -5.83 3.48 -21.97
C GLY A 320 -5.66 4.90 -22.55
N HIS A 321 -6.05 5.92 -21.78
CA HIS A 321 -6.00 7.30 -22.19
C HIS A 321 -4.64 7.96 -21.90
N TRP A 322 -4.14 7.81 -20.66
CA TRP A 322 -2.92 8.46 -20.17
C TRP A 322 -1.63 7.65 -20.35
N GLY A 323 -1.73 6.32 -20.51
CA GLY A 323 -0.61 5.38 -20.45
C GLY A 323 -0.22 4.98 -19.01
N PRO A 324 0.63 3.97 -18.84
CA PRO A 324 1.23 3.64 -17.54
C PRO A 324 2.03 4.83 -17.01
N ALA A 325 1.97 5.05 -15.70
CA ALA A 325 2.35 6.31 -15.06
C ALA A 325 3.80 6.74 -15.27
N CYS A 326 4.71 5.80 -15.52
CA CYS A 326 6.10 6.09 -15.86
C CYS A 326 6.27 6.87 -17.19
N LEU A 327 5.29 6.85 -18.10
CA LEU A 327 5.28 7.71 -19.30
C LEU A 327 4.99 9.18 -18.99
N SER A 328 4.40 9.45 -17.83
CA SER A 328 4.13 10.80 -17.31
C SER A 328 5.25 11.31 -16.40
N VAL A 329 6.37 10.57 -16.27
CA VAL A 329 7.58 11.02 -15.57
C VAL A 329 8.52 11.67 -16.58
N GLU A 330 8.79 12.97 -16.44
CA GLU A 330 9.63 13.76 -17.36
C GLU A 330 11.10 13.77 -16.94
N ALA A 331 11.36 13.65 -15.64
CA ALA A 331 12.70 13.47 -15.08
C ALA A 331 12.65 12.82 -13.68
N VAL A 332 13.77 12.24 -13.24
CA VAL A 332 13.97 11.71 -11.88
C VAL A 332 15.32 12.19 -11.35
N GLU A 333 15.33 12.68 -10.12
CA GLU A 333 16.56 12.95 -9.37
C GLU A 333 16.95 11.70 -8.59
N PHE A 334 18.24 11.37 -8.63
CA PHE A 334 18.82 10.16 -8.07
C PHE A 334 20.05 10.46 -7.21
N VAL A 335 20.26 9.66 -6.17
CA VAL A 335 21.60 9.42 -5.60
C VAL A 335 22.19 8.16 -6.25
N THR A 336 23.24 8.33 -7.04
CA THR A 336 23.97 7.25 -7.74
C THR A 336 24.95 6.52 -6.82
N ALA A 337 25.51 5.38 -7.26
CA ALA A 337 26.42 4.56 -6.45
C ALA A 337 27.74 5.28 -6.08
N ASP A 338 28.16 6.27 -6.87
CA ASP A 338 29.27 7.17 -6.55
C ASP A 338 28.88 8.33 -5.61
N GLY A 339 27.65 8.33 -5.09
CA GLY A 339 27.17 9.24 -4.04
C GLY A 339 26.83 10.64 -4.53
N LYS A 340 26.48 10.82 -5.81
CA LYS A 340 26.13 12.12 -6.40
C LYS A 340 24.62 12.27 -6.59
N LEU A 341 24.12 13.47 -6.30
CA LEU A 341 22.81 13.90 -6.79
C LEU A 341 22.90 14.12 -8.32
N THR A 342 22.08 13.38 -9.05
CA THR A 342 22.10 13.27 -10.51
C THR A 342 20.68 13.42 -11.04
N LYS A 343 20.42 14.35 -11.96
CA LYS A 343 19.13 14.41 -12.66
C LYS A 343 19.16 13.55 -13.92
N ALA A 344 18.13 12.74 -14.12
CA ALA A 344 17.95 11.91 -15.29
C ALA A 344 16.67 12.32 -16.01
N SER A 345 16.74 12.62 -17.31
CA SER A 345 15.66 13.13 -18.15
C SER A 345 15.84 12.70 -19.61
N ALA A 346 14.95 13.13 -20.50
CA ALA A 346 15.06 12.90 -21.94
C ALA A 346 16.26 13.59 -22.63
N THR A 347 17.06 14.39 -21.91
CA THR A 347 18.24 15.12 -22.45
C THR A 347 19.47 15.07 -21.54
N GLU A 348 19.41 14.34 -20.43
CA GLU A 348 20.47 14.27 -19.41
C GLU A 348 20.41 12.88 -18.77
N HIS A 349 21.50 12.10 -18.81
CA HIS A 349 21.51 10.72 -18.32
C HIS A 349 20.31 9.88 -18.83
N GLU A 350 20.02 10.00 -20.13
CA GLU A 350 18.87 9.40 -20.84
C GLU A 350 18.69 7.90 -20.56
N ASP A 351 19.78 7.17 -20.34
CA ASP A 351 19.79 5.75 -20.07
C ASP A 351 19.46 5.41 -18.60
N LEU A 352 19.82 6.27 -17.64
CA LEU A 352 19.32 6.18 -16.26
C LEU A 352 17.82 6.54 -16.22
N TYR A 353 17.38 7.51 -17.02
CA TYR A 353 15.97 7.90 -17.19
C TYR A 353 15.13 6.83 -17.92
N TRP A 354 15.74 6.10 -18.86
CA TRP A 354 15.15 4.90 -19.47
C TRP A 354 14.95 3.79 -18.44
N ALA A 355 15.98 3.50 -17.63
CA ALA A 355 15.91 2.50 -16.56
C ALA A 355 14.87 2.87 -15.48
N ALA A 356 14.80 4.14 -15.09
CA ALA A 356 13.86 4.65 -14.09
C ALA A 356 12.38 4.34 -14.40
N ARG A 357 12.04 4.12 -15.67
CA ARG A 357 10.67 3.86 -16.14
C ARG A 357 10.48 2.35 -16.36
N GLY A 358 10.53 1.56 -15.29
CA GLY A 358 10.22 0.12 -15.31
C GLY A 358 11.30 -0.86 -14.82
N CYS A 359 12.47 -0.41 -14.34
CA CYS A 359 13.49 -1.30 -13.71
C CYS A 359 13.05 -1.84 -12.32
N GLY A 360 12.08 -1.18 -11.68
CA GLY A 360 11.45 -1.63 -10.45
C GLY A 360 12.45 -1.88 -9.30
N PRO A 361 12.37 -3.03 -8.60
CA PRO A 361 13.26 -3.37 -7.49
C PRO A 361 14.70 -3.69 -7.93
N GLY A 362 14.99 -3.68 -9.23
CA GLY A 362 16.34 -3.81 -9.78
C GLY A 362 17.13 -2.50 -9.84
N MET A 363 16.52 -1.37 -9.47
CA MET A 363 17.13 -0.04 -9.61
C MET A 363 18.47 0.08 -8.87
N PHE A 364 19.46 0.66 -9.54
CA PHE A 364 20.86 0.81 -9.10
C PHE A 364 21.21 2.27 -8.74
N ALA A 365 20.21 3.01 -8.27
CA ALA A 365 20.31 4.37 -7.73
C ALA A 365 19.07 4.66 -6.86
N VAL A 366 19.19 5.57 -5.88
CA VAL A 366 18.09 5.94 -4.99
C VAL A 366 17.32 7.12 -5.57
N ALA A 367 16.07 6.92 -6.02
CA ALA A 367 15.24 8.02 -6.51
C ALA A 367 14.80 8.95 -5.36
N THR A 368 15.13 10.24 -5.46
CA THR A 368 14.86 11.26 -4.43
C THR A 368 13.78 12.26 -4.83
N ARG A 369 13.60 12.59 -6.12
CA ARG A 369 12.45 13.37 -6.61
C ARG A 369 12.01 12.90 -8.00
N PHE A 370 10.71 12.99 -8.29
CA PHE A 370 10.13 12.72 -9.60
C PHE A 370 9.50 14.01 -10.14
N HIS A 371 9.83 14.35 -11.39
CA HIS A 371 9.24 15.46 -12.14
C HIS A 371 8.14 14.86 -13.02
N LEU A 372 6.90 15.29 -12.81
CA LEU A 372 5.69 14.67 -13.35
C LEU A 372 4.94 15.62 -14.27
N LYS A 373 4.59 15.13 -15.46
CA LYS A 373 3.57 15.69 -16.32
C LYS A 373 2.19 15.41 -15.74
N CYS A 374 1.39 16.44 -15.56
CA CYS A 374 0.02 16.35 -15.08
C CYS A 374 -0.99 16.65 -16.20
N TYR A 375 -2.23 16.21 -15.98
CA TYR A 375 -3.36 16.32 -16.90
C TYR A 375 -4.45 17.18 -16.25
N PRO A 376 -5.41 17.74 -17.00
CA PRO A 376 -6.60 18.33 -16.40
C PRO A 376 -7.35 17.30 -15.55
N LEU A 377 -7.88 17.70 -14.40
CA LEU A 377 -8.75 16.86 -13.58
C LEU A 377 -10.04 16.51 -14.37
N PRO A 378 -10.39 15.22 -14.51
CA PRO A 378 -11.69 14.81 -15.07
C PRO A 378 -12.84 15.43 -14.26
N LYS A 379 -13.82 16.00 -14.94
CA LYS A 379 -14.97 16.69 -14.32
C LYS A 379 -16.14 15.76 -14.02
N ALA A 380 -16.15 14.59 -14.65
CA ALA A 380 -17.02 13.48 -14.32
C ALA A 380 -16.16 12.20 -14.28
N ILE A 381 -16.33 11.41 -13.21
CA ILE A 381 -15.87 10.03 -13.16
C ILE A 381 -17.11 9.21 -12.86
N THR A 382 -17.39 8.22 -13.69
CA THR A 382 -18.67 7.49 -13.67
C THR A 382 -18.39 6.00 -13.68
N THR A 383 -19.12 5.22 -12.88
CA THR A 383 -18.87 3.79 -12.66
C THR A 383 -20.13 2.95 -12.90
N SER A 384 -20.02 1.93 -13.76
CA SER A 384 -21.05 0.91 -13.94
C SER A 384 -20.50 -0.48 -13.56
N ASN A 385 -21.19 -1.19 -12.66
CA ASN A 385 -20.83 -2.52 -12.19
C ASN A 385 -21.92 -3.53 -12.56
N TYR A 386 -21.51 -4.73 -12.99
CA TYR A 386 -22.41 -5.80 -13.40
C TYR A 386 -21.98 -7.13 -12.74
N TYR A 387 -22.91 -7.76 -12.04
CA TYR A 387 -22.65 -8.99 -11.29
C TYR A 387 -23.28 -10.20 -12.00
N TYR A 388 -22.47 -11.23 -12.28
CA TYR A 388 -22.84 -12.40 -13.08
C TYR A 388 -22.55 -13.72 -12.37
N SER A 389 -23.42 -14.71 -12.55
CA SER A 389 -23.16 -16.08 -12.09
C SER A 389 -21.93 -16.66 -12.79
N LEU A 390 -21.17 -17.51 -12.09
CA LEU A 390 -20.03 -18.23 -12.69
C LEU A 390 -20.46 -19.27 -13.75
N ASN A 391 -21.75 -19.53 -13.91
CA ASN A 391 -22.32 -20.24 -15.06
C ASN A 391 -22.27 -19.41 -16.35
N ASP A 392 -22.50 -18.10 -16.25
CA ASP A 392 -22.54 -17.16 -17.37
C ASP A 392 -21.17 -16.51 -17.66
N LEU A 393 -20.14 -16.84 -16.86
CA LEU A 393 -18.80 -16.24 -16.89
C LEU A 393 -18.22 -16.12 -18.31
N LYS A 394 -18.25 -17.19 -19.11
CA LYS A 394 -17.67 -17.14 -20.46
C LYS A 394 -18.40 -16.14 -21.36
N GLU A 395 -19.72 -16.19 -21.40
CA GLU A 395 -20.54 -15.30 -22.25
C GLU A 395 -20.41 -13.83 -21.80
N ALA A 396 -20.39 -13.58 -20.49
CA ALA A 396 -20.24 -12.24 -19.92
C ALA A 396 -18.88 -11.62 -20.25
N VAL A 397 -17.80 -12.41 -20.17
CA VAL A 397 -16.44 -11.95 -20.48
C VAL A 397 -16.21 -11.80 -21.98
N ASP A 398 -16.65 -12.75 -22.81
CA ASP A 398 -16.52 -12.67 -24.27
C ASP A 398 -17.30 -11.45 -24.82
N GLU A 399 -18.51 -11.15 -24.30
CA GLU A 399 -19.24 -9.94 -24.70
C GLU A 399 -18.55 -8.66 -24.17
N ALA A 400 -18.19 -8.60 -22.89
CA ALA A 400 -17.57 -7.39 -22.31
C ALA A 400 -16.25 -7.01 -22.99
N VAL A 401 -15.38 -7.99 -23.30
CA VAL A 401 -14.13 -7.74 -24.05
C VAL A 401 -14.41 -7.31 -25.50
N ALA A 402 -15.46 -7.85 -26.13
CA ALA A 402 -15.86 -7.44 -27.48
C ALA A 402 -16.54 -6.05 -27.55
N LEU A 403 -17.12 -5.59 -26.44
CA LEU A 403 -17.66 -4.23 -26.27
C LEU A 403 -16.59 -3.23 -25.85
N GLY A 404 -15.65 -3.61 -24.98
CA GLY A 404 -14.53 -2.77 -24.52
C GLY A 404 -13.72 -2.18 -25.68
N ARG A 405 -13.40 -3.00 -26.69
CA ARG A 405 -12.74 -2.59 -27.95
C ARG A 405 -13.51 -1.55 -28.79
N LYS A 406 -14.74 -1.20 -28.41
CA LYS A 406 -15.61 -0.20 -29.06
C LYS A 406 -15.89 1.02 -28.17
N MET A 407 -15.56 0.96 -26.87
CA MET A 407 -15.56 2.12 -25.97
C MET A 407 -14.43 3.08 -26.36
N PRO A 408 -14.43 4.34 -25.90
CA PRO A 408 -13.24 5.18 -25.99
C PRO A 408 -12.16 4.70 -25.00
N ASP A 409 -10.93 5.17 -25.20
CA ASP A 409 -9.76 4.77 -24.38
C ASP A 409 -9.72 5.40 -22.97
N ASN A 410 -10.68 6.29 -22.66
CA ASN A 410 -10.90 6.87 -21.34
C ASN A 410 -11.81 6.03 -20.41
N VAL A 411 -12.05 4.76 -20.77
CA VAL A 411 -12.74 3.79 -19.93
C VAL A 411 -11.73 2.76 -19.44
N GLU A 412 -11.67 2.52 -18.14
CA GLU A 412 -11.05 1.30 -17.61
C GLU A 412 -12.11 0.19 -17.53
N LEU A 413 -11.80 -0.98 -18.09
CA LEU A 413 -12.65 -2.17 -18.03
C LEU A 413 -11.94 -3.28 -17.27
N SER A 414 -12.48 -3.66 -16.12
CA SER A 414 -11.83 -4.58 -15.17
C SER A 414 -12.77 -5.72 -14.78
N ILE A 415 -12.29 -6.95 -14.92
CA ILE A 415 -13.07 -8.18 -14.72
C ILE A 415 -12.56 -8.90 -13.49
N PHE A 416 -13.43 -9.09 -12.50
CA PHE A 416 -13.12 -9.63 -11.19
C PHE A 416 -13.84 -10.96 -10.96
N LEU A 417 -13.18 -11.91 -10.30
CA LEU A 417 -13.82 -12.98 -9.54
C LEU A 417 -13.70 -12.63 -8.05
N ILE A 418 -14.83 -12.53 -7.36
CA ILE A 418 -14.92 -12.08 -5.95
C ILE A 418 -15.95 -12.92 -5.16
N LYS A 419 -15.90 -12.81 -3.83
CA LYS A 419 -17.06 -13.10 -2.98
C LYS A 419 -18.23 -12.19 -3.40
N ALA A 420 -19.44 -12.74 -3.44
CA ALA A 420 -20.64 -11.98 -3.74
C ALA A 420 -20.95 -10.96 -2.63
N PRO A 421 -21.44 -9.75 -2.97
CA PRO A 421 -22.13 -8.88 -2.02
C PRO A 421 -23.25 -9.63 -1.27
N ALA A 422 -23.55 -9.21 -0.04
CA ALA A 422 -24.45 -9.95 0.86
C ALA A 422 -25.86 -10.15 0.25
N GLU A 423 -26.34 -9.16 -0.49
CA GLU A 423 -27.60 -9.15 -1.23
C GLU A 423 -27.63 -10.12 -2.43
N LEU A 424 -26.47 -10.57 -2.93
CA LEU A 424 -26.33 -11.55 -4.00
C LEU A 424 -25.87 -12.94 -3.52
N ALA A 425 -25.56 -13.10 -2.22
CA ALA A 425 -24.95 -14.31 -1.68
C ALA A 425 -25.79 -15.58 -1.91
N GLU A 426 -27.12 -15.52 -1.69
CA GLU A 426 -28.04 -16.63 -1.89
C GLU A 426 -28.14 -17.05 -3.38
N ALA A 427 -28.10 -16.09 -4.30
CA ALA A 427 -28.08 -16.35 -5.74
C ALA A 427 -26.76 -16.99 -6.22
N CYS A 428 -25.70 -16.93 -5.40
CA CYS A 428 -24.37 -17.43 -5.72
C CYS A 428 -23.96 -18.66 -4.88
N LYS A 429 -24.86 -19.20 -4.04
CA LYS A 429 -24.55 -20.28 -3.07
C LYS A 429 -23.96 -21.53 -3.71
N ASP A 430 -24.41 -21.90 -4.90
CA ASP A 430 -23.94 -23.06 -5.67
C ASP A 430 -22.45 -22.94 -6.06
N HIS A 431 -21.92 -21.72 -6.05
CA HIS A 431 -20.51 -21.38 -6.24
C HIS A 431 -19.82 -20.90 -4.95
N ASN A 432 -20.27 -21.36 -3.78
CA ASN A 432 -19.75 -20.95 -2.46
C ASN A 432 -19.92 -19.44 -2.18
N GLY A 433 -20.98 -18.84 -2.73
CA GLY A 433 -21.24 -17.40 -2.63
C GLY A 433 -20.23 -16.54 -3.39
N LYS A 434 -19.68 -17.03 -4.51
CA LYS A 434 -18.71 -16.32 -5.37
C LYS A 434 -19.27 -16.09 -6.77
N LEU A 435 -18.88 -14.97 -7.38
CA LEU A 435 -19.42 -14.49 -8.66
C LEU A 435 -18.35 -13.81 -9.53
N CYS A 436 -18.75 -13.46 -10.75
CA CYS A 436 -17.98 -12.57 -11.63
C CYS A 436 -18.54 -11.15 -11.53
N MET A 437 -17.71 -10.15 -11.28
CA MET A 437 -18.06 -8.74 -11.38
C MET A 437 -17.30 -8.12 -12.56
N ILE A 438 -18.02 -7.49 -13.47
CA ILE A 438 -17.45 -6.65 -14.51
C ILE A 438 -17.67 -5.20 -14.08
N SER A 439 -16.59 -4.45 -13.92
CA SER A 439 -16.60 -3.04 -13.55
C SER A 439 -16.06 -2.21 -14.71
N ALA A 440 -16.71 -1.10 -15.02
CA ALA A 440 -16.26 -0.14 -16.01
C ALA A 440 -16.30 1.28 -15.43
N VAL A 441 -15.17 2.00 -15.53
CA VAL A 441 -14.98 3.35 -14.98
C VAL A 441 -14.58 4.30 -16.09
N ALA A 442 -15.42 5.29 -16.38
CA ALA A 442 -15.19 6.30 -17.42
C ALA A 442 -14.72 7.64 -16.83
N PHE A 443 -13.75 8.28 -17.47
CA PHE A 443 -13.14 9.56 -17.05
C PHE A 443 -13.44 10.66 -18.10
N GLY A 444 -14.44 11.51 -17.84
CA GLY A 444 -14.96 12.52 -18.77
C GLY A 444 -14.69 13.97 -18.36
N MET A 445 -14.83 14.89 -19.32
CA MET A 445 -14.87 16.34 -19.08
C MET A 445 -16.31 16.88 -18.93
N THR A 446 -17.31 16.04 -19.23
CA THR A 446 -18.72 16.22 -18.88
C THR A 446 -19.33 14.89 -18.40
N GLN A 447 -20.47 14.96 -17.71
CA GLN A 447 -21.22 13.77 -17.28
C GLN A 447 -21.66 12.95 -18.50
N GLU A 448 -22.25 13.61 -19.50
CA GLU A 448 -22.71 13.01 -20.77
C GLU A 448 -21.61 12.22 -21.49
N GLU A 449 -20.39 12.76 -21.57
CA GLU A 449 -19.22 12.03 -22.13
C GLU A 449 -18.92 10.73 -21.36
N SER A 450 -18.99 10.76 -20.03
CA SER A 450 -18.67 9.62 -19.19
C SER A 450 -19.74 8.51 -19.26
N GLU A 451 -21.02 8.88 -19.32
CA GLU A 451 -22.14 7.94 -19.45
C GLU A 451 -22.17 7.33 -20.86
N ALA A 452 -21.99 8.16 -21.89
CA ALA A 452 -21.93 7.70 -23.29
C ALA A 452 -20.76 6.73 -23.54
N ALA A 453 -19.67 6.83 -22.77
CA ALA A 453 -18.54 5.91 -22.85
C ALA A 453 -18.86 4.52 -22.24
N LEU A 454 -19.76 4.43 -21.25
CA LEU A 454 -20.19 3.17 -20.62
C LEU A 454 -21.41 2.54 -21.31
N ALA A 455 -22.21 3.34 -22.02
CA ALA A 455 -23.40 2.92 -22.76
C ALA A 455 -23.24 1.65 -23.65
N PRO A 456 -22.08 1.33 -24.26
CA PRO A 456 -21.88 0.07 -24.97
C PRO A 456 -22.11 -1.18 -24.11
N LEU A 457 -21.72 -1.17 -22.83
CA LEU A 457 -22.00 -2.28 -21.91
C LEU A 457 -23.48 -2.35 -21.57
N GLU A 458 -24.12 -1.22 -21.28
CA GLU A 458 -25.54 -1.14 -20.88
C GLU A 458 -26.50 -1.67 -21.94
N GLN A 459 -26.11 -1.55 -23.20
CA GLN A 459 -26.83 -2.05 -24.37
C GLN A 459 -26.48 -3.51 -24.73
N GLY A 460 -25.53 -4.13 -24.04
CA GLY A 460 -25.11 -5.52 -24.22
C GLY A 460 -26.23 -6.55 -23.93
N ALA A 461 -26.15 -7.71 -24.56
CA ALA A 461 -27.14 -8.77 -24.37
C ALA A 461 -27.09 -9.35 -22.94
N MET A 462 -25.89 -9.44 -22.36
CA MET A 462 -25.66 -10.04 -21.05
C MET A 462 -26.23 -9.22 -19.89
N VAL A 463 -26.46 -7.92 -20.06
CA VAL A 463 -27.07 -7.04 -19.03
C VAL A 463 -28.48 -7.48 -18.57
N LYS A 464 -29.11 -8.40 -19.31
CA LYS A 464 -30.38 -9.07 -18.97
C LYS A 464 -30.21 -10.33 -18.10
N LYS A 465 -28.99 -10.89 -18.02
CA LYS A 465 -28.58 -12.02 -17.17
C LYS A 465 -27.86 -11.57 -15.89
N ALA A 466 -27.57 -10.29 -15.72
CA ALA A 466 -26.92 -9.77 -14.52
C ALA A 466 -27.79 -10.02 -13.27
N LEU A 467 -27.20 -10.64 -12.24
CA LEU A 467 -27.82 -10.90 -10.92
C LEU A 467 -28.08 -9.59 -10.17
N GLY A 468 -27.23 -8.60 -10.39
CA GLY A 468 -27.35 -7.23 -9.89
C GLY A 468 -26.50 -6.30 -10.74
N LYS A 469 -26.76 -4.99 -10.66
CA LYS A 469 -25.97 -3.96 -11.35
C LYS A 469 -26.18 -2.57 -10.73
N SER A 470 -25.14 -1.74 -10.81
CA SER A 470 -25.21 -0.28 -10.59
C SER A 470 -24.81 0.39 -11.91
N LEU A 471 -25.53 1.41 -12.37
CA LEU A 471 -25.36 1.98 -13.71
C LEU A 471 -25.18 3.49 -13.64
N ASN A 472 -24.11 3.99 -14.26
CA ASN A 472 -23.75 5.40 -14.31
C ASN A 472 -23.68 6.08 -12.93
N GLU A 473 -23.18 5.37 -11.93
CA GLU A 473 -23.02 5.92 -10.57
C GLU A 473 -21.92 7.00 -10.57
N PRO A 474 -22.19 8.21 -10.08
CA PRO A 474 -21.18 9.25 -9.92
C PRO A 474 -20.06 8.82 -8.97
N SER A 475 -18.84 9.14 -9.35
CA SER A 475 -17.62 8.69 -8.69
C SER A 475 -16.56 9.78 -8.66
N SER A 476 -15.45 9.51 -7.97
CA SER A 476 -14.32 10.41 -7.80
C SER A 476 -13.07 9.59 -7.49
N PHE A 477 -11.87 10.17 -7.57
CA PHE A 477 -10.65 9.49 -7.12
C PHE A 477 -10.71 9.07 -5.65
N GLU A 478 -11.49 9.77 -4.82
CA GLU A 478 -11.73 9.41 -3.42
C GLU A 478 -12.68 8.20 -3.29
N HIS A 479 -13.78 8.16 -4.06
CA HIS A 479 -14.68 7.00 -4.09
C HIS A 479 -13.96 5.74 -4.61
N LEU A 480 -13.19 5.88 -5.71
CA LEU A 480 -12.35 4.81 -6.25
C LEU A 480 -11.28 4.34 -5.23
N ALA A 481 -10.66 5.28 -4.49
CA ALA A 481 -9.72 4.97 -3.42
C ALA A 481 -10.36 4.18 -2.27
N MET A 482 -11.59 4.52 -1.86
CA MET A 482 -12.34 3.79 -0.83
C MET A 482 -12.71 2.38 -1.30
N ALA A 483 -13.27 2.23 -2.50
CA ALA A 483 -13.66 0.92 -3.05
C ALA A 483 -12.46 -0.03 -3.26
N SER A 484 -11.34 0.51 -3.75
CA SER A 484 -10.08 -0.21 -3.86
C SER A 484 -9.49 -0.58 -2.48
N GLY A 485 -9.50 0.36 -1.52
CA GLY A 485 -9.03 0.11 -0.15
C GLY A 485 -9.83 -0.96 0.59
N ALA A 486 -11.11 -1.13 0.29
CA ALA A 486 -11.93 -2.24 0.80
C ALA A 486 -11.59 -3.59 0.15
N THR A 487 -11.09 -3.58 -1.10
CA THR A 487 -10.71 -4.78 -1.86
C THR A 487 -9.31 -5.28 -1.49
N TRP A 488 -8.36 -4.37 -1.23
CA TRP A 488 -7.01 -4.67 -0.75
C TRP A 488 -6.77 -4.06 0.64
N PRO A 489 -7.41 -4.60 1.69
CA PRO A 489 -7.39 -4.01 3.02
C PRO A 489 -5.99 -4.04 3.66
N GLU A 490 -5.66 -2.96 4.36
CA GLU A 490 -4.46 -2.88 5.20
C GLU A 490 -4.47 -3.93 6.32
N ASN A 491 -3.30 -4.16 6.92
CA ASN A 491 -3.09 -5.09 8.02
C ASN A 491 -3.38 -6.58 7.72
N HIS A 492 -3.46 -6.96 6.44
CA HIS A 492 -3.66 -8.36 6.02
C HIS A 492 -2.35 -9.07 5.64
N ARG A 493 -2.42 -10.41 5.63
CA ARG A 493 -1.44 -11.33 5.06
C ARG A 493 -1.80 -11.53 3.59
N ASN A 494 -0.86 -11.26 2.71
CA ASN A 494 -1.12 -11.19 1.27
C ASN A 494 -0.08 -11.99 0.47
N LEU A 495 -0.52 -12.67 -0.58
CA LEU A 495 0.32 -13.10 -1.71
C LEU A 495 -0.31 -12.58 -3.00
N CYS A 496 0.52 -12.22 -3.97
CA CYS A 496 0.09 -11.71 -5.26
C CYS A 496 0.92 -12.35 -6.37
N GLU A 497 0.27 -12.62 -7.50
CA GLU A 497 0.94 -12.80 -8.78
C GLU A 497 0.11 -12.12 -9.88
N ASN A 498 0.66 -11.05 -10.45
CA ASN A 498 0.11 -10.27 -11.55
C ASN A 498 0.94 -10.50 -12.83
N GLN A 499 0.23 -10.83 -13.91
CA GLN A 499 0.79 -11.28 -15.17
C GLN A 499 0.12 -10.62 -16.38
N CYS A 500 0.91 -10.49 -17.44
CA CYS A 500 0.46 -10.17 -18.78
C CYS A 500 -0.08 -11.42 -19.49
N SER A 501 -1.07 -11.25 -20.35
CA SER A 501 -1.54 -12.29 -21.27
C SER A 501 -1.94 -11.75 -22.64
N LYS A 502 -1.81 -12.62 -23.65
CA LYS A 502 -2.39 -12.46 -25.00
C LYS A 502 -3.45 -13.54 -25.31
N ALA A 503 -3.81 -14.37 -24.33
CA ALA A 503 -4.86 -15.36 -24.48
C ALA A 503 -6.25 -14.69 -24.40
N ASN A 504 -7.31 -15.46 -24.70
CA ASN A 504 -8.67 -14.98 -24.50
C ASN A 504 -8.98 -14.88 -23.00
N PRO A 505 -9.37 -13.70 -22.47
CA PRO A 505 -9.68 -13.52 -21.05
C PRO A 505 -10.76 -14.46 -20.52
N SER A 506 -11.75 -14.84 -21.34
CA SER A 506 -12.80 -15.77 -20.89
C SER A 506 -12.28 -17.19 -20.69
N ASP A 507 -11.35 -17.65 -21.53
CA ASP A 507 -10.76 -18.99 -21.43
C ASP A 507 -9.79 -19.07 -20.23
N MET A 508 -9.06 -17.97 -19.94
CA MET A 508 -8.26 -17.82 -18.72
C MET A 508 -9.13 -17.87 -17.45
N LEU A 509 -10.19 -17.07 -17.39
CA LEU A 509 -11.06 -16.98 -16.21
C LEU A 509 -11.88 -18.27 -16.01
N MET A 510 -12.28 -18.96 -17.08
CA MET A 510 -12.92 -20.27 -17.00
C MET A 510 -11.97 -21.35 -16.44
N ALA A 511 -10.68 -21.32 -16.79
CA ALA A 511 -9.69 -22.23 -16.20
C ALA A 511 -9.48 -21.97 -14.69
N LEU A 512 -9.57 -20.70 -14.26
CA LEU A 512 -9.47 -20.30 -12.85
C LEU A 512 -10.74 -20.58 -12.03
N ARG A 513 -11.93 -20.51 -12.65
CA ARG A 513 -13.25 -20.49 -12.01
C ARG A 513 -13.39 -21.50 -10.86
N ASP A 514 -13.14 -22.78 -11.14
CA ASP A 514 -13.38 -23.86 -10.17
C ASP A 514 -12.35 -23.84 -9.03
N LYS A 515 -11.14 -23.33 -9.29
CA LYS A 515 -10.13 -23.09 -8.25
C LYS A 515 -10.46 -21.85 -7.43
N PHE A 516 -11.04 -20.81 -8.03
CA PHE A 516 -11.50 -19.62 -7.30
C PHE A 516 -12.67 -19.95 -6.34
N VAL A 517 -13.62 -20.78 -6.76
CA VAL A 517 -14.68 -21.30 -5.86
C VAL A 517 -14.08 -21.94 -4.59
N GLN A 518 -12.94 -22.63 -4.74
CA GLN A 518 -12.17 -23.28 -3.67
C GLN A 518 -11.23 -22.35 -2.88
N ALA A 519 -11.15 -21.04 -3.18
CA ALA A 519 -10.27 -20.12 -2.44
C ALA A 519 -10.57 -20.12 -0.92
N PRO A 520 -9.60 -20.39 -0.03
CA PRO A 520 -9.84 -20.58 1.40
C PRO A 520 -10.36 -19.32 2.11
N SER A 521 -9.78 -18.17 1.80
CA SER A 521 -10.25 -16.88 2.32
C SER A 521 -11.23 -16.22 1.36
N GLU A 522 -12.35 -15.73 1.90
CA GLU A 522 -13.37 -14.97 1.17
C GLU A 522 -12.88 -13.61 0.67
N LYS A 523 -11.78 -13.09 1.23
CA LYS A 523 -11.13 -11.84 0.82
C LYS A 523 -10.20 -12.00 -0.38
N SER A 524 -9.95 -13.23 -0.84
CA SER A 524 -9.10 -13.47 -2.02
C SER A 524 -9.81 -13.02 -3.29
N VAL A 525 -9.10 -12.31 -4.16
CA VAL A 525 -9.63 -11.74 -5.40
C VAL A 525 -8.78 -12.15 -6.59
N ILE A 526 -9.43 -12.36 -7.73
CA ILE A 526 -8.78 -12.47 -9.03
C ILE A 526 -9.30 -11.32 -9.88
N VAL A 527 -8.43 -10.52 -10.48
CA VAL A 527 -8.83 -9.40 -11.36
C VAL A 527 -7.95 -9.33 -12.59
N PHE A 528 -8.58 -9.09 -13.75
CA PHE A 528 -7.93 -8.87 -15.03
C PHE A 528 -8.53 -7.65 -15.75
N CYS A 529 -7.69 -6.65 -15.97
CA CYS A 529 -8.00 -5.43 -16.72
C CYS A 529 -7.91 -5.69 -18.23
N GLN A 530 -8.73 -5.01 -19.03
CA GLN A 530 -8.98 -5.30 -20.45
C GLN A 530 -8.81 -4.05 -21.33
N SER A 531 -8.27 -4.22 -22.54
CA SER A 531 -8.08 -3.11 -23.47
C SER A 531 -9.41 -2.52 -23.99
N THR A 532 -9.52 -1.20 -23.86
CA THR A 532 -10.63 -0.38 -24.30
C THR A 532 -10.23 0.50 -25.49
N GLY A 533 -11.16 0.68 -26.43
CA GLY A 533 -10.91 1.40 -27.67
C GLY A 533 -9.85 0.77 -28.59
N ALA A 534 -9.18 1.62 -29.36
CA ALA A 534 -8.24 1.22 -30.40
C ALA A 534 -6.77 1.16 -29.94
N ARG A 535 -6.42 1.82 -28.84
CA ARG A 535 -5.10 1.67 -28.20
C ARG A 535 -5.09 0.37 -27.40
N ASN A 536 -4.03 -0.40 -27.51
CA ASN A 536 -3.86 -1.53 -26.60
C ASN A 536 -3.37 -1.00 -25.23
N LEU A 537 -3.77 -1.61 -24.11
CA LEU A 537 -3.33 -1.18 -22.77
C LEU A 537 -1.79 -1.04 -22.68
N LEU A 538 -1.10 -1.95 -23.35
CA LEU A 538 0.34 -2.18 -23.25
C LEU A 538 0.89 -2.42 -24.65
N GLU A 539 1.17 -1.33 -25.36
CA GLU A 539 1.90 -1.34 -26.63
C GLU A 539 3.43 -1.40 -26.38
N PRO A 540 4.25 -1.89 -27.33
CA PRO A 540 5.69 -1.97 -27.13
C PRO A 540 6.35 -0.58 -27.07
N HIS A 541 6.68 -0.12 -25.86
CA HIS A 541 7.38 1.15 -25.60
C HIS A 541 8.92 0.97 -25.54
N PRO A 542 9.70 1.07 -26.64
CA PRO A 542 11.17 0.93 -26.59
C PRO A 542 11.87 2.01 -25.74
N GLU A 543 11.22 3.15 -25.52
CA GLU A 543 11.71 4.34 -24.82
C GLU A 543 11.71 4.23 -23.28
N ILE A 544 11.24 3.12 -22.71
CA ILE A 544 11.23 2.80 -21.28
C ILE A 544 11.72 1.38 -20.99
N ALA A 545 12.12 1.08 -19.75
CA ALA A 545 12.51 -0.26 -19.32
C ALA A 545 11.34 -1.25 -19.16
N LEU A 546 10.14 -0.75 -18.85
CA LEU A 546 8.92 -1.55 -18.68
C LEU A 546 8.68 -2.44 -19.92
N SER A 547 8.49 -3.73 -19.70
CA SER A 547 8.29 -4.70 -20.79
C SER A 547 6.95 -5.40 -20.59
N MET A 548 5.90 -4.85 -21.19
CA MET A 548 4.61 -5.51 -21.23
C MET A 548 4.03 -5.37 -22.64
N ASP A 549 3.64 -6.51 -23.21
CA ASP A 549 3.01 -6.64 -24.52
C ASP A 549 1.88 -7.66 -24.36
N ALA A 550 0.66 -7.16 -24.13
CA ALA A 550 -0.46 -7.91 -23.58
C ALA A 550 -1.81 -7.29 -23.96
N THR A 551 -2.85 -8.12 -24.14
CA THR A 551 -4.24 -7.66 -24.33
C THR A 551 -5.06 -7.65 -23.04
N SER A 552 -4.51 -8.26 -21.98
CA SER A 552 -5.01 -8.17 -20.61
C SER A 552 -3.84 -8.26 -19.64
N TYR A 553 -3.92 -7.52 -18.52
CA TYR A 553 -3.01 -7.65 -17.39
C TYR A 553 -3.84 -7.90 -16.12
N GLY A 554 -3.24 -8.53 -15.12
CA GLY A 554 -3.87 -8.84 -13.86
C GLY A 554 -3.50 -10.23 -13.36
N GLY A 555 -4.22 -10.73 -12.38
CA GLY A 555 -3.87 -12.00 -11.76
C GLY A 555 -4.65 -12.27 -10.49
N SER A 556 -3.93 -12.70 -9.46
CA SER A 556 -4.50 -13.27 -8.24
C SER A 556 -3.88 -12.67 -6.99
N TRP A 557 -4.74 -12.37 -6.02
CA TRP A 557 -4.38 -11.92 -4.68
C TRP A 557 -5.02 -12.88 -3.67
N ALA A 558 -4.21 -13.69 -3.00
CA ALA A 558 -4.64 -14.42 -1.81
C ALA A 558 -4.52 -13.48 -0.61
N ILE A 559 -5.63 -13.17 0.04
CA ILE A 559 -5.70 -12.17 1.12
C ILE A 559 -6.35 -12.79 2.35
N TRP A 560 -5.67 -12.83 3.49
CA TRP A 560 -6.18 -13.39 4.75
C TRP A 560 -5.60 -12.67 5.98
N GLU A 561 -5.98 -13.10 7.18
CA GLU A 561 -5.69 -12.37 8.42
C GLU A 561 -4.67 -13.10 9.32
N LYS A 562 -4.91 -14.38 9.60
CA LYS A 562 -4.19 -15.14 10.62
C LYS A 562 -3.02 -15.94 10.05
N GLU A 563 -2.00 -16.17 10.87
CA GLU A 563 -0.85 -17.01 10.50
C GLU A 563 -1.20 -18.51 10.40
N GLU A 564 -2.24 -18.97 11.11
CA GLU A 564 -2.71 -20.36 11.02
C GLU A 564 -3.24 -20.75 9.63
N ASP A 565 -3.69 -19.78 8.83
CA ASP A 565 -4.25 -19.98 7.49
C ASP A 565 -3.19 -19.90 6.36
N ASP A 566 -1.92 -19.61 6.67
CA ASP A 566 -0.84 -19.40 5.68
C ASP A 566 -0.66 -20.59 4.74
N ALA A 567 -0.67 -21.80 5.28
CA ALA A 567 -0.44 -23.02 4.51
C ALA A 567 -1.56 -23.28 3.49
N ALA A 568 -2.81 -22.95 3.85
CA ALA A 568 -3.97 -23.14 2.98
C ALA A 568 -3.97 -22.10 1.84
N ASN A 569 -3.77 -20.81 2.17
CA ASN A 569 -3.80 -19.73 1.18
C ASN A 569 -2.58 -19.77 0.25
N ARG A 570 -1.39 -20.12 0.76
CA ARG A 570 -0.20 -20.34 -0.11
C ARG A 570 -0.41 -21.49 -1.08
N LYS A 571 -0.90 -22.65 -0.61
CA LYS A 571 -1.19 -23.79 -1.49
C LYS A 571 -2.21 -23.41 -2.58
N TRP A 572 -3.25 -22.66 -2.22
CA TRP A 572 -4.22 -22.18 -3.20
C TRP A 572 -3.59 -21.25 -4.24
N GLN A 573 -2.76 -20.29 -3.81
CA GLN A 573 -2.04 -19.39 -4.70
C GLN A 573 -1.11 -20.15 -5.66
N ASP A 574 -0.39 -21.17 -5.16
CA ASP A 574 0.51 -22.01 -5.97
C ASP A 574 -0.27 -22.81 -7.03
N GLU A 575 -1.45 -23.34 -6.68
CA GLU A 575 -2.35 -24.02 -7.62
C GLU A 575 -2.94 -23.05 -8.67
N VAL A 576 -3.27 -21.81 -8.29
CA VAL A 576 -3.72 -20.75 -9.20
C VAL A 576 -2.62 -20.34 -10.19
N ILE A 577 -1.40 -20.13 -9.71
CA ILE A 577 -0.24 -19.80 -10.57
C ILE A 577 0.07 -20.97 -11.53
N ALA A 578 -0.06 -22.22 -11.08
CA ALA A 578 0.13 -23.39 -11.93
C ALA A 578 -0.93 -23.48 -13.04
N ILE A 579 -2.19 -23.13 -12.76
CA ILE A 579 -3.27 -23.05 -13.76
C ILE A 579 -3.02 -21.92 -14.77
N MET A 580 -2.47 -20.79 -14.34
CA MET A 580 -2.28 -19.61 -15.20
C MET A 580 -1.05 -19.63 -16.10
N ARG A 581 -0.02 -20.42 -15.73
CA ARG A 581 1.25 -20.53 -16.48
C ARG A 581 1.12 -20.71 -18.00
N PRO A 582 0.16 -21.48 -18.57
CA PRO A 582 0.00 -21.61 -20.02
C PRO A 582 -0.53 -20.34 -20.71
N PHE A 583 -1.09 -19.40 -19.96
CA PHE A 583 -1.64 -18.14 -20.46
C PHE A 583 -0.73 -16.93 -20.18
N THR A 584 0.26 -17.06 -19.29
CA THR A 584 1.24 -16.03 -18.95
C THR A 584 2.14 -15.71 -20.15
N SER A 585 2.16 -14.47 -20.63
CA SER A 585 3.17 -14.00 -21.60
C SER A 585 4.39 -13.38 -20.91
N GLN A 586 4.16 -12.58 -19.86
CA GLN A 586 5.18 -11.90 -19.05
C GLN A 586 4.64 -11.68 -17.63
N HIS A 587 5.52 -11.37 -16.67
CA HIS A 587 5.14 -11.02 -15.28
C HIS A 587 5.22 -9.50 -15.05
N TYR A 588 4.28 -8.90 -14.30
CA TYR A 588 4.42 -7.48 -13.94
C TYR A 588 5.36 -7.32 -12.75
N ILE A 589 6.55 -6.73 -12.95
CA ILE A 589 7.63 -6.67 -11.95
C ILE A 589 7.23 -6.01 -10.62
N GLY A 590 6.22 -5.14 -10.63
CA GLY A 590 5.73 -4.50 -9.41
C GLY A 590 4.87 -5.40 -8.52
N GLU A 591 4.31 -6.48 -9.06
CA GLU A 591 3.31 -7.32 -8.38
C GLU A 591 3.50 -8.82 -8.69
N THR A 592 4.75 -9.28 -8.71
CA THR A 592 5.14 -10.68 -8.91
C THR A 592 6.10 -11.14 -7.80
N ASP A 593 5.97 -12.37 -7.30
CA ASP A 593 6.83 -12.87 -6.22
C ASP A 593 8.17 -13.41 -6.73
N ILE A 594 9.10 -12.49 -6.95
CA ILE A 594 10.49 -12.78 -7.35
C ILE A 594 11.33 -13.49 -6.28
N VAL A 595 10.82 -13.68 -5.05
CA VAL A 595 11.52 -14.41 -3.97
C VAL A 595 11.08 -15.86 -3.95
N GLN A 596 9.79 -16.12 -4.14
CA GLN A 596 9.27 -17.47 -4.34
C GLN A 596 9.79 -18.07 -5.66
N ASP A 597 9.88 -17.27 -6.71
CA ASP A 597 10.23 -17.72 -8.05
C ASP A 597 11.15 -16.71 -8.75
N PRO A 598 12.48 -16.86 -8.56
CA PRO A 598 13.49 -15.99 -9.17
C PRO A 598 13.42 -15.87 -10.70
N SER A 599 12.78 -16.81 -11.40
CA SER A 599 12.66 -16.75 -12.86
C SER A 599 11.74 -15.63 -13.35
N ARG A 600 10.77 -15.22 -12.52
CA ARG A 600 9.82 -14.14 -12.83
C ARG A 600 10.52 -12.79 -13.04
N VAL A 601 11.68 -12.57 -12.43
CA VAL A 601 12.53 -11.39 -12.69
C VAL A 601 12.83 -11.25 -14.18
N GLN A 602 13.38 -12.30 -14.81
CA GLN A 602 13.70 -12.27 -16.24
C GLN A 602 12.41 -12.35 -17.09
N GLY A 603 11.40 -13.08 -16.62
CA GLY A 603 10.06 -13.14 -17.21
C GLY A 603 9.27 -11.82 -17.21
N SER A 604 9.73 -10.79 -16.47
CA SER A 604 9.21 -9.43 -16.53
C SER A 604 9.81 -8.55 -17.63
N TYR A 605 10.81 -9.02 -18.38
CA TYR A 605 11.53 -8.22 -19.36
C TYR A 605 11.61 -8.89 -20.73
N SER A 606 11.65 -8.10 -21.82
CA SER A 606 12.10 -8.65 -23.10
C SER A 606 13.61 -8.91 -23.02
N ALA A 607 14.13 -9.90 -23.76
CA ALA A 607 15.55 -10.28 -23.69
C ALA A 607 16.50 -9.10 -24.01
N GLU A 608 16.10 -8.21 -24.91
CA GLU A 608 16.83 -6.97 -25.23
C GLU A 608 16.84 -6.00 -24.04
N LYS A 609 15.67 -5.74 -23.44
CA LYS A 609 15.53 -4.81 -22.31
C LYS A 609 16.20 -5.34 -21.05
N TRP A 610 16.15 -6.65 -20.81
CA TRP A 610 16.90 -7.33 -19.75
C TRP A 610 18.41 -7.10 -19.90
N LYS A 611 18.96 -7.43 -21.07
CA LYS A 611 20.40 -7.22 -21.38
C LYS A 611 20.81 -5.75 -21.22
N ARG A 612 19.96 -4.81 -21.65
CA ARG A 612 20.19 -3.37 -21.45
C ARG A 612 20.20 -2.98 -19.97
N LEU A 613 19.32 -3.55 -19.13
CA LEU A 613 19.33 -3.30 -17.68
C LEU A 613 20.60 -3.86 -17.00
N GLU A 614 21.11 -5.02 -17.45
CA GLU A 614 22.40 -5.57 -16.99
C GLU A 614 23.58 -4.67 -17.37
N GLU A 615 23.64 -4.22 -18.63
CA GLU A 615 24.67 -3.29 -19.13
C GLU A 615 24.65 -1.94 -18.39
N LEU A 616 23.46 -1.40 -18.11
CA LEU A 616 23.32 -0.15 -17.38
C LEU A 616 23.64 -0.28 -15.89
N ARG A 617 23.32 -1.41 -15.26
CA ARG A 617 23.77 -1.69 -13.88
C ARG A 617 25.30 -1.78 -13.83
N ALA A 618 25.94 -2.44 -14.80
CA ALA A 618 27.40 -2.49 -14.88
C ALA A 618 28.05 -1.10 -15.12
N LYS A 619 27.38 -0.21 -15.85
CA LYS A 619 27.81 1.18 -16.06
C LYS A 619 27.69 2.05 -14.80
N TYR A 620 26.54 2.02 -14.12
CA TYR A 620 26.19 2.94 -13.05
C TYR A 620 26.54 2.45 -11.64
N ASP A 621 26.64 1.14 -11.44
CA ASP A 621 27.00 0.51 -10.18
C ASP A 621 28.05 -0.62 -10.36
N PRO A 622 29.26 -0.29 -10.87
CA PRO A 622 30.32 -1.27 -11.14
C PRO A 622 30.91 -1.91 -9.86
N GLN A 623 30.61 -1.37 -8.67
CA GLN A 623 30.98 -1.94 -7.37
C GLN A 623 29.82 -2.74 -6.74
N GLY A 624 28.64 -2.72 -7.37
CA GLY A 624 27.43 -3.37 -6.89
C GLY A 624 26.99 -2.87 -5.51
N VAL A 625 27.13 -1.57 -5.22
CA VAL A 625 26.70 -0.92 -3.97
C VAL A 625 25.23 -1.21 -3.69
N PHE A 626 24.38 -1.22 -4.70
CA PHE A 626 22.97 -1.58 -4.55
C PHE A 626 22.75 -3.07 -4.76
N PHE A 627 21.93 -3.70 -3.90
CA PHE A 627 21.49 -5.07 -4.12
C PHE A 627 20.86 -5.22 -5.52
N GLY A 628 21.15 -6.32 -6.21
CA GLY A 628 20.38 -6.74 -7.39
C GLY A 628 19.00 -7.26 -6.98
N PHE A 629 18.10 -7.46 -7.96
CA PHE A 629 16.73 -7.97 -7.76
C PHE A 629 16.63 -9.03 -6.65
N LEU A 630 17.47 -10.06 -6.73
CA LEU A 630 17.50 -11.24 -5.85
C LEU A 630 18.55 -11.18 -4.71
N GLY A 631 19.43 -10.19 -4.69
CA GLY A 631 20.54 -10.17 -3.72
C GLY A 631 20.04 -10.06 -2.28
N GLY A 632 20.40 -11.02 -1.42
CA GLY A 632 19.98 -11.01 -0.01
C GLY A 632 18.48 -11.25 0.22
N THR A 633 17.73 -11.82 -0.73
CA THR A 633 16.32 -12.21 -0.52
C THR A 633 16.16 -13.50 0.30
N VAL A 634 17.16 -14.37 0.29
CA VAL A 634 17.22 -15.62 1.04
C VAL A 634 18.35 -15.53 2.08
N LYS A 635 18.22 -16.22 3.22
CA LYS A 635 19.36 -16.48 4.10
C LYS A 635 20.31 -17.46 3.42
N ALA A 636 21.62 -17.23 3.57
CA ALA A 636 22.67 -18.15 3.14
C ALA A 636 22.78 -19.34 4.12
#